data_AF-A0A369HEP0-F1
#
_entry.id   AF-A0A369HEP0-F1
#
_cell.length_a   1.000
_cell.length_b   1.000
_cell.length_c   1.000
_cell.angle_alpha   90.00
_cell.angle_beta   90.00
_cell.angle_gamma   90.00
#
_symmetry.space_group_name_H-M   'P 1'
#
loop_
_entity.id
_entity.type
_entity.pdbx_description
1 polymer ?
#
loop_
_entity_poly.entity_id
_entity_poly.type
_entity_poly.pdbx_seq_one_letter_code
_entity_poly.pdbx_strand_id
1 'polypeptide(L)'
;MTLTWLIVYPVTPFPSLIKATGDEIQAQMNRKCFTSADLVKAYIERIGEVDKTFCAITELNPDAVEEARTLDMRNLTTKRGPLYGLPIVLKNVIATKDKLGNTGGSYALYNATNTREAGVAKKLRSAGAIILGKANLSQLGGYRSRRHVNGWSSHGGQVKGAYLPSQDPGGSSSGSAVAVDLGLAFAALGVDSIGSILVPAGRNNIVAIRPTLGLTSRDQVIPVSEHFDVVGPMARTVRDAAYVLQAIAGRDGYDAQTWLAPDPVPDYAAACDGATLKGRRIGVPWTYIHDMIQGAPLNDELWSFHKALNEMRDAGAVVIPTQFTMVKELQTWNNEVLSIDFVANMDNYLANLETVPTGVRSLIDLRDWTQLKRELEDYPNRDTEFWDQALKDRDMGWTQKVDSQVYQRALARLKDLGGKGGILGAIERSRLDAVVMPTSISPGCVPLTGGPAVTVPLGSYPDRARTFKTVRGNLVDAGPGLPFGLTFAGKPWDETKLISIAHAFEGISRVRNKLRRRLVNVPSSEVGGSAHIMALVDYSSSSSTSSEAGNTRQPPSKRIKSDGPAIAAPDMPPLPAAFHDLYASTVRYSVVDDPGLHQGRKRQNPHVPGCWPSHVYVEWHPTQTQHETLGQLLSKVEVVVGQGIKLHRFLSSDLGVPLPLHISLSRPLSLRTANKDAFLDRLTQSIRAAGVAAFAVSPCGLAWYKSPDSDRTFLILRVAVKTGLNPQLTALLARCNTAVSLFGQPKLYQGTRDEAVGVAFHVSIAWTFGLPGEEATLETLKLFKQKEFFGMSSWQIDVSGVKAKIGNIVTHIPLAEHGAQADVISLTLA
;
A
#
# COMPACT_ATOMS: atom_id res chain seq x y z
N MET A 1 34.37 13.85 -55.70
CA MET A 1 33.65 14.24 -54.47
C MET A 1 32.75 13.08 -54.07
N THR A 2 33.23 12.21 -53.19
CA THR A 2 32.47 11.09 -52.63
C THR A 2 31.86 11.58 -51.31
N LEU A 3 30.54 11.84 -51.30
CA LEU A 3 29.79 12.16 -50.09
C LEU A 3 29.59 10.87 -49.28
N THR A 4 30.31 10.75 -48.17
CA THR A 4 30.07 9.74 -47.14
C THR A 4 28.87 10.20 -46.31
N TRP A 5 27.76 9.48 -46.39
CA TRP A 5 26.61 9.69 -45.52
C TRP A 5 26.99 9.26 -44.09
N LEU A 6 27.19 10.24 -43.21
CA LEU A 6 27.25 10.03 -41.76
C LEU A 6 25.86 9.59 -41.30
N ILE A 7 25.70 8.29 -41.05
CA ILE A 7 24.53 7.77 -40.33
C ILE A 7 24.68 8.23 -38.87
N VAL A 8 24.04 9.34 -38.54
CA VAL A 8 23.86 9.78 -37.15
C VAL A 8 22.77 8.90 -36.55
N TYR A 9 23.16 7.85 -35.83
CA TYR A 9 22.22 7.13 -34.98
C TYR A 9 21.75 8.07 -33.87
N PRO A 10 20.43 8.20 -33.61
CA PRO A 10 19.95 8.94 -32.46
C PRO A 10 20.48 8.27 -31.19
N VAL A 11 21.42 8.92 -30.51
CA VAL A 11 21.93 8.48 -29.21
C VAL A 11 20.81 8.74 -28.20
N THR A 12 20.06 7.71 -27.85
CA THR A 12 19.20 7.77 -26.66
C THR A 12 20.11 8.01 -25.45
N PRO A 13 19.89 9.08 -24.66
CA PRO A 13 20.74 9.37 -23.50
C PRO A 13 20.64 8.23 -22.49
N PHE A 14 21.80 7.82 -21.94
CA PHE A 14 21.87 6.81 -20.87
C PHE A 14 21.05 7.28 -19.67
N PRO A 15 20.18 6.43 -19.09
CA PRO A 15 19.39 6.81 -17.92
C PRO A 15 20.29 7.11 -16.72
N SER A 16 19.87 8.06 -15.89
CA SER A 16 20.49 8.30 -14.57
C SER A 16 20.57 7.01 -13.76
N LEU A 17 21.63 6.84 -12.96
CA LEU A 17 21.90 5.66 -12.14
C LEU A 17 20.77 5.32 -11.15
N ILE A 18 19.91 6.29 -10.80
CA ILE A 18 18.71 6.02 -9.97
C ILE A 18 17.61 5.24 -10.71
N LYS A 19 17.70 5.16 -12.05
CA LYS A 19 16.76 4.49 -12.96
C LYS A 19 17.43 3.40 -13.80
N ALA A 20 18.73 3.48 -14.05
CA ALA A 20 19.45 2.53 -14.90
C ALA A 20 19.30 1.09 -14.39
N THR A 21 18.97 0.20 -15.34
CA THR A 21 18.87 -1.25 -15.15
C THR A 21 20.23 -1.92 -15.35
N GLY A 22 20.37 -3.16 -14.89
CA GLY A 22 21.62 -3.92 -15.05
C GLY A 22 21.97 -4.13 -16.52
N ASP A 23 20.96 -4.46 -17.34
CA ASP A 23 21.13 -4.67 -18.78
C ASP A 23 21.63 -3.40 -19.50
N GLU A 24 21.10 -2.22 -19.14
CA GLU A 24 21.54 -0.94 -19.69
C GLU A 24 22.98 -0.61 -19.27
N ILE A 25 23.33 -0.80 -18.00
CA ILE A 25 24.69 -0.56 -17.50
C ILE A 25 25.68 -1.51 -18.18
N GLN A 26 25.37 -2.80 -18.26
CA GLN A 26 26.19 -3.79 -18.95
C GLN A 26 26.38 -3.45 -20.44
N ALA A 27 25.31 -3.01 -21.12
CA ALA A 27 25.39 -2.61 -22.51
C ALA A 27 26.37 -1.43 -22.72
N GLN A 28 26.39 -0.44 -21.82
CA GLN A 28 27.33 0.69 -21.91
C GLN A 28 28.76 0.28 -21.60
N MET A 29 28.99 -0.56 -20.57
CA MET A 29 30.32 -1.08 -20.26
C MET A 29 30.88 -1.95 -21.39
N ASN A 30 30.05 -2.77 -22.04
CA ASN A 30 30.43 -3.56 -23.21
C ASN A 30 30.78 -2.70 -24.42
N ARG A 31 30.12 -1.55 -24.58
CA ARG A 31 30.46 -0.52 -25.58
C ARG A 31 31.66 0.34 -25.18
N LYS A 32 32.24 0.12 -24.00
CA LYS A 32 33.35 0.90 -23.42
C LYS A 32 33.03 2.39 -23.25
N CYS A 33 31.75 2.73 -23.03
CA CYS A 33 31.36 4.11 -22.73
C CYS A 33 31.86 4.56 -21.35
N PHE A 34 31.98 3.62 -20.41
CA PHE A 34 32.62 3.78 -19.11
C PHE A 34 33.08 2.41 -18.58
N THR A 35 33.97 2.41 -17.60
CA THR A 35 34.50 1.20 -16.95
C THR A 35 33.76 0.86 -15.64
N SER A 36 33.99 -0.32 -15.08
CA SER A 36 33.49 -0.66 -13.73
C SER A 36 34.07 0.31 -12.69
N ALA A 37 35.35 0.68 -12.80
CA ALA A 37 35.96 1.64 -11.91
C ALA A 37 35.29 3.03 -11.97
N ASP A 38 34.89 3.49 -13.16
CA ASP A 38 34.14 4.75 -13.32
C ASP A 38 32.75 4.67 -12.70
N LEU A 39 32.07 3.53 -12.89
CA LEU A 39 30.77 3.27 -12.29
C LEU A 39 30.85 3.27 -10.76
N VAL A 40 31.84 2.57 -10.18
CA VAL A 40 32.05 2.50 -8.73
C VAL A 40 32.34 3.88 -8.14
N LYS A 41 33.19 4.68 -8.79
CA LYS A 41 33.45 6.07 -8.37
C LYS A 41 32.17 6.90 -8.35
N ALA A 42 31.36 6.83 -9.41
CA ALA A 42 30.10 7.56 -9.46
C ALA A 42 29.16 7.18 -8.31
N TYR A 43 29.06 5.90 -7.95
CA TYR A 43 28.26 5.48 -6.79
C TYR A 43 28.85 5.97 -5.45
N ILE A 44 30.18 5.98 -5.28
CA ILE A 44 30.83 6.55 -4.09
C ILE A 44 30.54 8.06 -3.97
N GLU A 45 30.60 8.80 -5.08
CA GLU A 45 30.26 10.23 -5.13
C GLU A 45 28.80 10.47 -4.74
N ARG A 46 27.87 9.69 -5.31
CA ARG A 46 26.44 9.74 -4.94
C ARG A 46 26.21 9.47 -3.45
N ILE A 47 26.93 8.53 -2.85
CA ILE A 47 26.88 8.27 -1.40
C ILE A 47 27.35 9.52 -0.63
N GLY A 48 28.48 10.10 -1.04
CA GLY A 48 29.03 11.32 -0.42
C GLY A 48 28.08 12.52 -0.42
N GLU A 49 27.23 12.65 -1.45
CA GLU A 49 26.25 13.74 -1.56
C GLU A 49 25.13 13.68 -0.52
N VAL A 50 24.64 12.48 -0.19
CA VAL A 50 23.35 12.36 0.52
C VAL A 50 23.38 11.53 1.80
N ASP A 51 24.38 10.68 2.01
CA ASP A 51 24.33 9.68 3.07
C ASP A 51 24.43 10.27 4.49
N LYS A 52 25.00 11.47 4.65
CA LYS A 52 24.92 12.23 5.92
C LYS A 52 23.48 12.54 6.35
N THR A 53 22.54 12.58 5.41
CA THR A 53 21.10 12.83 5.67
C THR A 53 20.35 11.53 5.93
N PHE A 54 20.65 10.49 5.15
CA PHE A 54 19.88 9.24 5.10
C PHE A 54 20.48 8.09 5.90
N CYS A 55 21.76 8.16 6.26
CA CYS A 55 22.53 7.19 7.04
C CYS A 55 22.37 5.73 6.55
N ALA A 56 22.28 5.54 5.23
CA ALA A 56 22.02 4.26 4.60
C ALA A 56 23.25 3.36 4.53
N ILE A 57 24.46 3.93 4.47
CA ILE A 57 25.74 3.21 4.40
C ILE A 57 26.49 3.37 5.72
N THR A 58 26.89 2.27 6.36
CA THR A 58 27.74 2.33 7.57
C THR A 58 29.20 2.50 7.19
N GLU A 59 29.66 1.78 6.16
CA GLU A 59 31.07 1.73 5.76
C GLU A 59 31.18 1.54 4.25
N LEU A 60 32.15 2.22 3.63
CA LEU A 60 32.54 2.02 2.25
C LEU A 60 33.76 1.10 2.18
N ASN A 61 33.81 0.22 1.19
CA ASN A 61 35.01 -0.59 0.94
C ASN A 61 36.11 0.33 0.38
N PRO A 62 37.21 0.55 1.12
CA PRO A 62 38.28 1.44 0.67
C PRO A 62 38.97 0.92 -0.61
N ASP A 63 38.90 -0.39 -0.86
CA ASP A 63 39.56 -1.04 -1.99
C ASP A 63 38.64 -1.20 -3.22
N ALA A 64 37.35 -0.81 -3.14
CA ALA A 64 36.35 -1.06 -4.19
C ALA A 64 36.71 -0.52 -5.59
N VAL A 65 37.31 0.67 -5.66
CA VAL A 65 37.73 1.26 -6.95
C VAL A 65 38.89 0.47 -7.56
N GLU A 66 39.81 -0.01 -6.73
CA GLU A 66 40.95 -0.81 -7.19
C GLU A 66 40.53 -2.23 -7.58
N GLU A 67 39.61 -2.84 -6.83
CA GLU A 67 38.98 -4.10 -7.20
C GLU A 67 38.29 -4.00 -8.57
N ALA A 68 37.54 -2.92 -8.80
CA ALA A 68 36.89 -2.64 -10.07
C ALA A 68 37.89 -2.44 -11.21
N ARG A 69 38.97 -1.67 -10.99
CA ARG A 69 40.06 -1.48 -11.96
C ARG A 69 40.73 -2.80 -12.31
N THR A 70 41.00 -3.64 -11.32
CA THR A 70 41.56 -4.98 -11.52
C THR A 70 40.62 -5.84 -12.34
N LEU A 71 39.31 -5.75 -12.10
CA LEU A 71 38.30 -6.46 -12.88
C LEU A 71 38.28 -5.97 -14.34
N ASP A 72 38.33 -4.65 -14.57
CA ASP A 72 38.36 -4.03 -15.90
C ASP A 72 39.55 -4.49 -16.75
N MET A 73 40.71 -4.76 -16.11
CA MET A 73 41.93 -5.23 -16.78
C MET A 73 41.92 -6.73 -17.14
N ARG A 74 40.98 -7.54 -16.61
CA ARG A 74 40.94 -8.99 -16.92
C ARG A 74 40.62 -9.23 -18.39
N ASN A 75 41.33 -10.17 -19.01
CA ASN A 75 41.19 -10.53 -20.43
C ASN A 75 39.73 -10.79 -20.85
N LEU A 76 39.35 -10.22 -22.00
CA LEU A 76 38.03 -10.29 -22.65
C LEU A 76 37.55 -11.72 -22.98
N THR A 77 38.41 -12.73 -22.83
CA THR A 77 38.09 -14.14 -23.08
C THR A 77 37.24 -14.77 -21.96
N THR A 78 37.12 -14.11 -20.80
CA THR A 78 36.28 -14.56 -19.69
C THR A 78 34.84 -14.11 -19.91
N LYS A 79 33.86 -15.04 -19.92
CA LYS A 79 32.44 -14.71 -20.10
C LYS A 79 31.97 -13.79 -18.96
N ARG A 80 31.64 -12.53 -19.29
CA ARG A 80 31.10 -11.55 -18.33
C ARG A 80 29.63 -11.89 -18.06
N GLY A 81 29.33 -12.22 -16.81
CA GLY A 81 27.95 -12.41 -16.35
C GLY A 81 27.22 -11.07 -16.18
N PRO A 82 25.89 -11.10 -15.93
CA PRO A 82 25.07 -9.89 -15.81
C PRO A 82 25.47 -8.97 -14.64
N LEU A 83 26.15 -9.48 -13.62
CA LEU A 83 26.62 -8.72 -12.46
C LEU A 83 28.07 -8.22 -12.57
N TYR A 84 28.75 -8.52 -13.67
CA TYR A 84 30.17 -8.23 -13.83
C TYR A 84 30.42 -6.71 -13.72
N GLY A 85 31.22 -6.30 -12.74
CA GLY A 85 31.57 -4.91 -12.48
C GLY A 85 30.47 -4.07 -11.83
N LEU A 86 29.32 -4.65 -11.44
CA LEU A 86 28.24 -3.91 -10.79
C LEU A 86 28.48 -3.78 -9.27
N PRO A 87 28.33 -2.57 -8.69
CA PRO A 87 28.53 -2.35 -7.26
C PRO A 87 27.30 -2.74 -6.43
N ILE A 88 27.51 -3.61 -5.44
CA ILE A 88 26.47 -4.11 -4.53
C ILE A 88 26.85 -3.78 -3.09
N VAL A 89 25.87 -3.32 -2.30
CA VAL A 89 26.04 -3.12 -0.86
C VAL A 89 25.44 -4.28 -0.07
N LEU A 90 26.09 -4.66 1.03
CA LEU A 90 25.66 -5.77 1.86
C LEU A 90 25.13 -5.25 3.19
N LYS A 91 23.97 -5.70 3.66
CA LYS A 91 23.53 -5.42 5.03
C LYS A 91 24.66 -5.74 6.03
N ASN A 92 24.84 -4.90 7.05
CA ASN A 92 25.92 -5.02 8.05
C ASN A 92 25.70 -6.18 9.05
N VAL A 93 25.37 -7.35 8.52
CA VAL A 93 25.31 -8.66 9.20
C VAL A 93 25.94 -9.77 8.34
N ILE A 94 26.33 -9.47 7.09
CA ILE A 94 26.91 -10.43 6.14
C ILE A 94 28.43 -10.27 6.16
N ALA A 95 29.21 -11.26 6.59
CA ALA A 95 30.66 -11.11 6.67
C ALA A 95 31.36 -11.02 5.31
N THR A 96 32.43 -10.23 5.25
CA THR A 96 33.39 -10.17 4.13
C THR A 96 34.81 -10.30 4.70
N LYS A 97 35.79 -10.61 3.84
CA LYS A 97 37.21 -10.53 4.22
C LYS A 97 37.87 -9.19 3.83
N ASP A 98 37.06 -8.23 3.40
CA ASP A 98 37.46 -6.84 3.15
C ASP A 98 37.76 -6.07 4.43
N LYS A 99 38.26 -4.85 4.30
CA LYS A 99 38.43 -3.89 5.40
C LYS A 99 37.09 -3.26 5.82
N LEU A 100 36.11 -4.12 6.11
CA LEU A 100 34.75 -3.75 6.47
C LEU A 100 34.33 -4.51 7.74
N GLY A 101 33.64 -3.83 8.64
CA GLY A 101 33.04 -4.41 9.83
C GLY A 101 31.81 -5.26 9.52
N ASN A 102 31.64 -6.34 10.28
CA ASN A 102 30.40 -7.12 10.35
C ASN A 102 29.79 -6.97 11.74
N THR A 103 29.27 -5.77 12.03
CA THR A 103 29.04 -5.34 13.42
C THR A 103 27.61 -5.57 13.91
N GLY A 104 26.69 -5.93 13.02
CA GLY A 104 25.26 -5.94 13.34
C GLY A 104 24.73 -4.55 13.69
N GLY A 105 25.49 -3.49 13.38
CA GLY A 105 25.22 -2.13 13.83
C GLY A 105 25.55 -1.87 15.31
N SER A 106 26.29 -2.75 15.99
CA SER A 106 26.67 -2.61 17.41
C SER A 106 28.17 -2.39 17.59
N TYR A 107 28.52 -1.52 18.52
CA TYR A 107 29.92 -1.35 18.93
C TYR A 107 30.47 -2.59 19.67
N ALA A 108 29.61 -3.48 20.16
CA ALA A 108 30.01 -4.74 20.79
C ALA A 108 30.79 -5.64 19.82
N LEU A 109 30.53 -5.52 18.52
CA LEU A 109 31.19 -6.30 17.46
C LEU A 109 32.09 -5.43 16.59
N TYR A 110 32.40 -4.21 17.02
CA TYR A 110 33.32 -3.35 16.31
C TYR A 110 34.72 -3.98 16.29
N ASN A 111 35.34 -4.04 15.11
CA ASN A 111 36.61 -4.75 14.85
C ASN A 111 36.61 -6.26 15.16
N ALA A 112 35.44 -6.88 15.40
CA ALA A 112 35.35 -8.33 15.42
C ALA A 112 35.54 -8.88 14.00
N THR A 113 36.18 -10.05 13.88
CA THR A 113 36.45 -10.67 12.57
C THR A 113 35.82 -12.05 12.46
N ASN A 114 35.35 -12.38 11.26
CA ASN A 114 34.80 -13.66 10.91
C ASN A 114 35.89 -14.60 10.41
N THR A 115 35.76 -15.90 10.67
CA THR A 115 36.74 -16.92 10.25
C THR A 115 36.87 -17.03 8.73
N ARG A 116 35.79 -16.73 7.99
CA ARG A 116 35.74 -16.77 6.52
C ARG A 116 34.79 -15.70 5.97
N GLU A 117 34.83 -15.51 4.65
CA GLU A 117 33.84 -14.69 3.94
C GLU A 117 32.49 -15.43 3.88
N ALA A 118 31.38 -14.70 4.00
CA ALA A 118 30.05 -15.30 3.90
C ALA A 118 29.82 -15.94 2.52
N GLY A 119 29.15 -17.09 2.49
CA GLY A 119 28.93 -17.86 1.26
C GLY A 119 28.29 -17.03 0.14
N VAL A 120 27.32 -16.18 0.48
CA VAL A 120 26.67 -15.25 -0.45
C VAL A 120 27.59 -14.16 -0.98
N ALA A 121 28.49 -13.62 -0.16
CA ALA A 121 29.46 -12.60 -0.58
C ALA A 121 30.50 -13.19 -1.53
N LYS A 122 31.02 -14.39 -1.21
CA LYS A 122 31.92 -15.16 -2.07
C LYS A 122 31.29 -15.45 -3.43
N LYS A 123 30.01 -15.83 -3.45
CA LYS A 123 29.26 -16.09 -4.69
C LYS A 123 29.07 -14.82 -5.54
N LEU A 124 28.74 -13.68 -4.92
CA LEU A 124 28.68 -12.39 -5.62
C LEU A 124 30.01 -12.01 -6.27
N ARG A 125 31.13 -12.14 -5.53
CA ARG A 125 32.46 -11.89 -6.08
C ARG A 125 32.79 -12.82 -7.24
N SER A 126 32.41 -14.09 -7.13
CA SER A 126 32.59 -15.09 -8.20
C SER A 126 31.78 -14.75 -9.45
N ALA A 127 30.62 -14.10 -9.30
CA ALA A 127 29.83 -13.56 -10.41
C ALA A 127 30.38 -12.24 -10.99
N GLY A 128 31.47 -11.72 -10.41
CA GLY A 128 32.13 -10.48 -10.85
C GLY A 128 31.54 -9.20 -10.26
N ALA A 129 30.66 -9.27 -9.26
CA ALA A 129 30.16 -8.08 -8.60
C ALA A 129 31.23 -7.42 -7.69
N ILE A 130 31.15 -6.10 -7.54
CA ILE A 130 32.01 -5.33 -6.63
C ILE A 130 31.26 -5.11 -5.31
N ILE A 131 31.86 -5.52 -4.19
CA ILE A 131 31.30 -5.21 -2.87
C ILE A 131 31.65 -3.75 -2.55
N LEU A 132 30.66 -2.87 -2.68
CA LEU A 132 30.83 -1.42 -2.50
C LEU A 132 30.98 -1.03 -1.04
N GLY A 133 30.33 -1.75 -0.14
CA GLY A 133 30.33 -1.42 1.28
C GLY A 133 29.20 -2.10 2.06
N LYS A 134 28.96 -1.58 3.26
CA LYS A 134 28.02 -2.10 4.23
C LYS A 134 26.83 -1.16 4.39
N ALA A 135 25.62 -1.70 4.27
CA ALA A 135 24.39 -0.97 4.48
C ALA A 135 23.96 -1.03 5.96
N ASN A 136 23.51 0.11 6.48
CA ASN A 136 22.95 0.24 7.83
C ASN A 136 21.63 -0.53 7.98
N LEU A 137 21.20 -0.74 9.22
CA LEU A 137 20.12 -1.64 9.58
C LEU A 137 19.44 -1.22 10.89
N SER A 138 18.27 -1.81 11.18
CA SER A 138 17.86 -1.97 12.58
C SER A 138 18.85 -2.92 13.26
N GLN A 139 19.49 -2.45 14.32
CA GLN A 139 20.57 -3.16 15.00
C GLN A 139 20.22 -4.63 15.30
N LEU A 140 21.16 -5.54 15.01
CA LEU A 140 21.05 -6.99 15.20
C LEU A 140 19.73 -7.56 14.65
N GLY A 141 19.37 -7.14 13.43
CA GLY A 141 18.17 -7.61 12.75
C GLY A 141 16.86 -7.02 13.30
N GLY A 142 16.93 -6.04 14.22
CA GLY A 142 15.77 -5.51 14.93
C GLY A 142 15.35 -6.35 16.14
N TYR A 143 16.07 -7.42 16.46
CA TYR A 143 15.72 -8.34 17.55
C TYR A 143 16.40 -7.98 18.87
N ARG A 144 16.42 -6.69 19.22
CA ARG A 144 16.97 -6.17 20.49
C ARG A 144 15.89 -5.89 21.53
N SER A 145 14.75 -5.34 21.11
CA SER A 145 13.68 -4.88 22.00
C SER A 145 12.34 -4.73 21.26
N ARG A 146 11.21 -4.85 21.98
CA ARG A 146 9.89 -4.42 21.46
C ARG A 146 9.87 -2.93 21.13
N ARG A 147 10.77 -2.17 21.73
CA ARG A 147 10.90 -0.72 21.63
C ARG A 147 11.93 -0.28 20.58
N HIS A 148 12.42 -1.20 19.74
CA HIS A 148 13.36 -0.87 18.67
C HIS A 148 12.76 0.16 17.70
N VAL A 149 13.64 0.90 17.02
CA VAL A 149 13.26 1.83 15.95
C VAL A 149 13.85 1.31 14.66
N ASN A 150 13.01 1.19 13.63
CA ASN A 150 13.42 0.77 12.30
C ASN A 150 14.58 1.62 11.77
N GLY A 151 15.63 0.96 11.28
CA GLY A 151 16.77 1.60 10.67
C GLY A 151 17.74 2.29 11.64
N TRP A 152 17.52 2.18 12.95
CA TRP A 152 18.50 2.68 13.92
C TRP A 152 19.52 1.61 14.31
N SER A 153 20.79 1.99 14.34
CA SER A 153 21.84 1.26 15.03
C SER A 153 22.79 2.21 15.75
N SER A 154 23.47 1.75 16.79
CA SER A 154 24.42 2.57 17.55
C SER A 154 25.61 2.98 16.69
N HIS A 155 26.09 2.08 15.84
CA HIS A 155 27.21 2.32 14.94
C HIS A 155 26.82 3.21 13.74
N GLY A 156 25.69 2.93 13.09
CA GLY A 156 25.30 3.59 11.83
C GLY A 156 24.35 4.78 11.97
N GLY A 157 23.80 5.03 13.16
CA GLY A 157 22.78 6.05 13.36
C GLY A 157 21.41 5.65 12.78
N GLN A 158 20.58 6.64 12.48
CA GLN A 158 19.18 6.46 12.07
C GLN A 158 19.02 6.57 10.54
N VAL A 159 18.74 5.44 9.89
CA VAL A 159 18.32 5.41 8.48
C VAL A 159 16.99 6.15 8.30
N LYS A 160 16.84 6.91 7.22
CA LYS A 160 15.58 7.59 6.86
C LYS A 160 15.20 7.30 5.41
N GLY A 161 13.90 7.16 5.12
CA GLY A 161 13.40 7.01 3.75
C GLY A 161 13.40 8.33 2.95
N ALA A 162 13.28 8.23 1.63
CA ALA A 162 13.49 9.35 0.69
C ALA A 162 12.22 10.13 0.28
N TYR A 163 11.05 9.79 0.79
CA TYR A 163 9.77 10.38 0.35
C TYR A 163 9.23 11.45 1.29
N LEU A 164 9.52 11.37 2.59
CA LEU A 164 9.13 12.37 3.57
C LEU A 164 10.25 12.61 4.60
N PRO A 165 10.35 13.81 5.19
CA PRO A 165 11.31 14.07 6.25
C PRO A 165 11.11 13.10 7.41
N SER A 166 12.20 12.49 7.88
CA SER A 166 12.17 11.48 8.95
C SER A 166 11.24 10.31 8.65
N GLN A 167 11.06 9.91 7.38
CA GLN A 167 10.32 8.72 7.01
C GLN A 167 10.91 7.46 7.67
N ASP A 168 10.04 6.62 8.24
CA ASP A 168 10.39 5.26 8.65
C ASP A 168 10.78 4.44 7.39
N PRO A 169 12.03 3.94 7.31
CA PRO A 169 12.49 3.18 6.15
C PRO A 169 11.97 1.73 6.13
N GLY A 170 11.17 1.31 7.09
CA GLY A 170 10.95 -0.10 7.42
C GLY A 170 12.22 -0.73 7.98
N GLY A 171 12.20 -2.03 8.23
CA GLY A 171 13.38 -2.71 8.78
C GLY A 171 13.24 -4.22 8.79
N SER A 172 14.34 -4.95 9.05
CA SER A 172 15.64 -4.41 9.48
C SER A 172 16.65 -4.11 8.36
N SER A 173 16.41 -4.49 7.11
CA SER A 173 17.33 -4.18 5.98
C SER A 173 17.14 -2.75 5.44
N SER A 174 17.09 -1.78 6.35
CA SER A 174 16.69 -0.39 6.08
C SER A 174 17.66 0.33 5.15
N GLY A 175 18.96 0.28 5.44
CA GLY A 175 19.99 0.91 4.62
C GLY A 175 20.07 0.28 3.23
N SER A 176 19.93 -1.05 3.13
CA SER A 176 19.89 -1.75 1.84
C SER A 176 18.76 -1.23 0.96
N ALA A 177 17.57 -1.02 1.52
CA ALA A 177 16.43 -0.50 0.78
C ALA A 177 16.62 0.95 0.34
N VAL A 178 17.05 1.82 1.25
CA VAL A 178 17.27 3.25 0.96
C VAL A 178 18.41 3.44 -0.05
N ALA A 179 19.49 2.66 0.07
CA ALA A 179 20.60 2.69 -0.89
C ALA A 179 20.16 2.34 -2.30
N VAL A 180 19.34 1.29 -2.48
CA VAL A 180 18.80 0.91 -3.79
C VAL A 180 17.82 1.96 -4.31
N ASP A 181 16.98 2.53 -3.43
CA ASP A 181 15.98 3.51 -3.83
C ASP A 181 16.63 4.79 -4.38
N LEU A 182 17.61 5.34 -3.68
CA LEU A 182 18.35 6.55 -4.05
C LEU A 182 19.41 6.32 -5.14
N GLY A 183 19.65 5.05 -5.53
CA GLY A 183 20.70 4.71 -6.49
C GLY A 183 22.09 4.96 -5.92
N LEU A 184 22.31 4.60 -4.65
CA LEU A 184 23.62 4.57 -3.98
C LEU A 184 24.37 3.27 -4.23
N ALA A 185 23.68 2.26 -4.76
CA ALA A 185 24.25 1.02 -5.27
C ALA A 185 23.40 0.50 -6.43
N PHE A 186 23.96 -0.41 -7.24
CA PHE A 186 23.18 -1.09 -8.27
C PHE A 186 22.08 -1.95 -7.64
N ALA A 187 22.45 -2.77 -6.67
CA ALA A 187 21.57 -3.62 -5.88
C ALA A 187 22.12 -3.77 -4.45
N ALA A 188 21.36 -4.42 -3.58
CA ALA A 188 21.80 -4.73 -2.23
C ALA A 188 21.40 -6.15 -1.82
N LEU A 189 22.11 -6.72 -0.84
CA LEU A 189 21.62 -7.86 -0.08
C LEU A 189 21.00 -7.41 1.24
N GLY A 190 19.83 -7.96 1.55
CA GLY A 190 19.20 -7.90 2.86
C GLY A 190 19.17 -9.27 3.53
N VAL A 191 18.78 -9.30 4.80
CA VAL A 191 18.57 -10.54 5.57
C VAL A 191 17.21 -10.46 6.23
N ASP A 192 16.39 -11.51 6.07
CA ASP A 192 15.00 -11.58 6.48
C ASP A 192 14.75 -12.75 7.42
N SER A 193 14.36 -12.46 8.65
CA SER A 193 13.71 -13.44 9.54
C SER A 193 12.19 -13.28 9.44
N ILE A 194 11.69 -12.07 9.73
CA ILE A 194 10.26 -11.76 9.71
C ILE A 194 9.99 -10.42 9.00
N GLY A 195 9.98 -10.45 7.67
CA GLY A 195 9.67 -9.29 6.83
C GLY A 195 10.83 -8.30 6.66
N SER A 196 12.02 -8.61 7.17
CA SER A 196 13.16 -7.71 7.18
C SER A 196 13.80 -7.39 5.82
N ILE A 197 13.37 -8.05 4.74
CA ILE A 197 13.64 -7.70 3.34
C ILE A 197 12.38 -7.10 2.71
N LEU A 198 11.22 -7.73 2.91
CA LEU A 198 9.98 -7.36 2.24
C LEU A 198 9.47 -5.97 2.68
N VAL A 199 9.37 -5.73 3.98
CA VAL A 199 8.84 -4.48 4.54
C VAL A 199 9.67 -3.26 4.11
N PRO A 200 11.00 -3.22 4.31
CA PRO A 200 11.78 -2.05 3.89
C PRO A 200 11.75 -1.85 2.38
N ALA A 201 11.66 -2.90 1.56
CA ALA A 201 11.48 -2.73 0.13
C ALA A 201 10.14 -2.06 -0.24
N GLY A 202 9.04 -2.52 0.37
CA GLY A 202 7.72 -1.90 0.21
C GLY A 202 7.69 -0.43 0.66
N ARG A 203 8.40 -0.08 1.74
CA ARG A 203 8.51 1.29 2.27
C ARG A 203 9.43 2.21 1.48
N ASN A 204 10.23 1.69 0.56
CA ASN A 204 11.17 2.47 -0.24
C ASN A 204 10.98 2.27 -1.74
N ASN A 205 9.79 1.83 -2.19
CA ASN A 205 9.42 1.77 -3.61
C ASN A 205 10.40 0.95 -4.47
N ILE A 206 10.95 -0.13 -3.93
CA ILE A 206 11.86 -1.03 -4.65
C ILE A 206 11.32 -2.46 -4.64
N VAL A 207 11.98 -3.34 -5.39
CA VAL A 207 11.69 -4.77 -5.45
C VAL A 207 12.61 -5.51 -4.48
N ALA A 208 12.10 -6.57 -3.86
CA ALA A 208 12.94 -7.51 -3.17
C ALA A 208 12.40 -8.94 -3.23
N ILE A 209 13.33 -9.89 -3.20
CA ILE A 209 13.01 -11.33 -3.17
C ILE A 209 13.47 -11.88 -1.83
N ARG A 210 12.51 -12.38 -1.04
CA ARG A 210 12.77 -13.29 0.08
C ARG A 210 12.81 -14.70 -0.51
N PRO A 211 13.96 -15.38 -0.58
CA PRO A 211 14.00 -16.73 -1.15
C PRO A 211 13.45 -17.79 -0.19
N THR A 212 13.28 -19.02 -0.68
CA THR A 212 13.00 -20.20 0.15
C THR A 212 14.11 -20.39 1.18
N LEU A 213 13.71 -20.79 2.38
CA LEU A 213 14.64 -21.17 3.45
C LEU A 213 15.53 -22.32 2.98
N GLY A 214 16.84 -22.06 2.90
CA GLY A 214 17.82 -22.98 2.33
C GLY A 214 18.17 -22.75 0.86
N LEU A 215 17.59 -21.78 0.15
CA LEU A 215 18.06 -21.50 -1.22
C LEU A 215 19.43 -20.79 -1.24
N THR A 216 19.67 -19.92 -0.28
CA THR A 216 20.88 -19.09 -0.17
C THR A 216 21.58 -19.37 1.15
N SER A 217 22.92 -19.45 1.13
CA SER A 217 23.73 -19.68 2.33
C SER A 217 23.56 -18.58 3.37
N ARG A 218 23.55 -18.97 4.64
CA ARG A 218 23.57 -18.08 5.81
C ARG A 218 24.88 -18.17 6.59
N ASP A 219 25.86 -18.88 6.02
CA ASP A 219 27.18 -18.97 6.62
C ASP A 219 27.82 -17.57 6.79
N GLN A 220 28.41 -17.33 7.97
CA GLN A 220 28.96 -16.05 8.40
C GLN A 220 28.00 -14.86 8.29
N VAL A 221 26.70 -15.12 8.44
CA VAL A 221 25.68 -14.09 8.64
C VAL A 221 25.32 -14.03 10.12
N ILE A 222 25.27 -12.85 10.73
CA ILE A 222 24.80 -12.70 12.12
C ILE A 222 23.34 -13.18 12.18
N PRO A 223 23.05 -14.24 12.96
CA PRO A 223 21.75 -14.90 12.89
C PRO A 223 20.72 -14.22 13.80
N VAL A 224 19.45 -14.49 13.49
CA VAL A 224 18.33 -14.36 14.42
C VAL A 224 17.65 -15.71 14.65
N SER A 225 17.37 -16.48 13.60
CA SER A 225 16.80 -17.82 13.72
C SER A 225 17.03 -18.66 12.47
N GLU A 226 17.55 -19.86 12.66
CA GLU A 226 17.74 -20.84 11.58
C GLU A 226 16.44 -21.28 10.88
N HIS A 227 15.27 -21.11 11.53
CA HIS A 227 13.96 -21.43 10.97
C HIS A 227 13.35 -20.31 10.13
N PHE A 228 13.95 -19.11 10.14
CA PHE A 228 13.39 -17.93 9.48
C PHE A 228 14.38 -17.19 8.58
N ASP A 229 15.66 -17.19 8.94
CA ASP A 229 16.68 -16.39 8.30
C ASP A 229 16.93 -16.80 6.85
N VAL A 230 16.84 -15.83 5.96
CA VAL A 230 17.25 -15.96 4.56
C VAL A 230 17.98 -14.70 4.11
N VAL A 231 18.91 -14.85 3.17
CA VAL A 231 19.59 -13.73 2.52
C VAL A 231 18.98 -13.52 1.15
N GLY A 232 18.51 -12.31 0.85
CA GLY A 232 17.78 -12.05 -0.38
C GLY A 232 18.16 -10.74 -1.06
N PRO A 233 17.99 -10.65 -2.39
CA PRO A 233 18.31 -9.46 -3.15
C PRO A 233 17.25 -8.37 -3.02
N MET A 234 17.72 -7.13 -3.08
CA MET A 234 16.92 -5.91 -3.14
C MET A 234 17.42 -5.09 -4.34
N ALA A 235 16.52 -4.76 -5.26
CA ALA A 235 16.86 -4.07 -6.51
C ALA A 235 15.73 -3.15 -6.98
N ARG A 236 15.98 -2.35 -8.02
CA ARG A 236 14.96 -1.44 -8.57
C ARG A 236 13.93 -2.14 -9.44
N THR A 237 14.29 -3.29 -10.01
CA THR A 237 13.43 -4.09 -10.89
C THR A 237 13.43 -5.56 -10.48
N VAL A 238 12.39 -6.31 -10.87
CA VAL A 238 12.32 -7.76 -10.65
C VAL A 238 13.45 -8.50 -11.37
N ARG A 239 13.79 -8.08 -12.60
CA ARG A 239 14.89 -8.68 -13.37
C ARG A 239 16.24 -8.48 -12.70
N ASP A 240 16.54 -7.27 -12.21
CA ASP A 240 17.78 -7.00 -11.50
C ASP A 240 17.88 -7.82 -10.20
N ALA A 241 16.78 -7.94 -9.45
CA ALA A 241 16.75 -8.80 -8.27
C ALA A 241 16.96 -10.28 -8.62
N ALA A 242 16.41 -10.75 -9.74
CA ALA A 242 16.60 -12.12 -10.22
C ALA A 242 18.05 -12.41 -10.64
N TYR A 243 18.76 -11.46 -11.26
CA TYR A 243 20.19 -11.61 -11.53
C TYR A 243 21.01 -11.77 -10.25
N VAL A 244 20.69 -10.99 -9.21
CA VAL A 244 21.38 -11.11 -7.92
C VAL A 244 21.04 -12.44 -7.23
N LEU A 245 19.77 -12.87 -7.26
CA LEU A 245 19.37 -14.18 -6.72
C LEU A 245 20.12 -15.32 -7.42
N GLN A 246 20.21 -15.26 -8.76
CA GLN A 246 20.91 -16.26 -9.57
C GLN A 246 22.36 -16.45 -9.13
N ALA A 247 23.03 -15.36 -8.76
CA ALA A 247 24.43 -15.40 -8.33
C ALA A 247 24.59 -16.04 -6.95
N ILE A 248 23.68 -15.79 -6.00
CA ILE A 248 23.85 -16.20 -4.59
C ILE A 248 23.19 -17.55 -4.25
N ALA A 249 22.31 -18.05 -5.10
CA ALA A 249 21.56 -19.29 -4.88
C ALA A 249 22.43 -20.56 -4.94
N GLY A 250 21.92 -21.64 -4.35
CA GLY A 250 22.48 -22.99 -4.42
C GLY A 250 23.29 -23.40 -3.19
N ARG A 251 23.81 -24.62 -3.26
CA ARG A 251 24.52 -25.30 -2.17
C ARG A 251 25.75 -24.52 -1.67
N ASP A 252 26.04 -24.70 -0.39
CA ASP A 252 27.22 -24.25 0.34
C ASP A 252 27.62 -25.34 1.36
N GLY A 253 28.91 -25.69 1.38
CA GLY A 253 29.44 -26.71 2.30
C GLY A 253 29.41 -26.29 3.78
N TYR A 254 29.24 -25.00 4.07
CA TYR A 254 29.17 -24.46 5.43
C TYR A 254 27.76 -24.16 5.92
N ASP A 255 26.72 -24.43 5.12
CA ASP A 255 25.32 -24.30 5.50
C ASP A 255 24.54 -25.55 5.06
N ALA A 256 24.32 -26.47 6.00
CA ALA A 256 23.66 -27.75 5.75
C ALA A 256 22.25 -27.59 5.16
N GLN A 257 21.55 -26.49 5.44
CA GLN A 257 20.19 -26.29 4.91
C GLN A 257 20.18 -26.04 3.40
N THR A 258 21.30 -25.58 2.84
CA THR A 258 21.42 -25.35 1.40
C THR A 258 21.43 -26.62 0.56
N TRP A 259 21.59 -27.79 1.17
CA TRP A 259 21.48 -29.07 0.49
C TRP A 259 20.05 -29.40 0.05
N LEU A 260 19.05 -28.73 0.62
CA LEU A 260 17.65 -28.81 0.19
C LEU A 260 17.38 -28.06 -1.12
N ALA A 261 18.28 -27.15 -1.52
CA ALA A 261 18.10 -26.38 -2.75
C ALA A 261 18.12 -27.27 -4.00
N PRO A 262 17.33 -26.95 -5.03
CA PRO A 262 17.40 -27.61 -6.32
C PRO A 262 18.81 -27.56 -6.92
N ASP A 263 19.22 -28.65 -7.55
CA ASP A 263 20.50 -28.79 -8.23
C ASP A 263 20.27 -29.49 -9.60
N PRO A 264 20.50 -28.81 -10.74
CA PRO A 264 20.99 -27.43 -10.85
C PRO A 264 19.97 -26.40 -10.35
N VAL A 265 20.48 -25.24 -9.93
CA VAL A 265 19.65 -24.07 -9.58
C VAL A 265 18.89 -23.62 -10.84
N PRO A 266 17.56 -23.38 -10.77
CA PRO A 266 16.79 -22.85 -11.89
C PRO A 266 17.32 -21.50 -12.38
N ASP A 267 17.11 -21.20 -13.66
CA ASP A 267 17.42 -19.87 -14.21
C ASP A 267 16.33 -18.87 -13.79
N TYR A 268 16.63 -18.08 -12.76
CA TYR A 268 15.71 -17.10 -12.20
C TYR A 268 15.56 -15.86 -13.07
N ALA A 269 16.62 -15.46 -13.79
CA ALA A 269 16.55 -14.31 -14.67
C ALA A 269 15.70 -14.60 -15.91
N ALA A 270 15.83 -15.81 -16.47
CA ALA A 270 15.01 -16.27 -17.59
C ALA A 270 13.52 -16.35 -17.24
N ALA A 271 13.14 -16.41 -15.96
CA ALA A 271 11.75 -16.37 -15.53
C ALA A 271 11.02 -15.06 -15.91
N CYS A 272 11.78 -14.00 -16.13
CA CYS A 272 11.29 -12.71 -16.60
C CYS A 272 10.98 -12.71 -18.12
N ASP A 273 11.53 -13.66 -18.87
CA ASP A 273 11.35 -13.72 -20.32
C ASP A 273 9.99 -14.36 -20.65
N GLY A 274 9.16 -13.65 -21.42
CA GLY A 274 7.79 -14.10 -21.72
C GLY A 274 6.84 -14.12 -20.51
N ALA A 275 7.21 -13.45 -19.41
CA ALA A 275 6.41 -13.37 -18.20
C ALA A 275 4.97 -12.88 -18.49
N THR A 276 3.98 -13.59 -17.97
CA THR A 276 2.57 -13.27 -18.17
C THR A 276 1.71 -13.62 -16.95
N LEU A 277 0.68 -12.81 -16.75
CA LEU A 277 -0.39 -13.06 -15.78
C LEU A 277 -1.53 -13.92 -16.35
N LYS A 278 -1.57 -14.14 -17.67
CA LYS A 278 -2.63 -14.90 -18.33
C LYS A 278 -2.73 -16.33 -17.77
N GLY A 279 -3.90 -16.67 -17.23
CA GLY A 279 -4.18 -17.97 -16.64
C GLY A 279 -3.60 -18.20 -15.24
N ARG A 280 -2.82 -17.26 -14.70
CA ARG A 280 -2.25 -17.39 -13.36
C ARG A 280 -3.34 -17.31 -12.29
N ARG A 281 -3.32 -18.24 -11.34
CA ARG A 281 -4.32 -18.34 -10.26
C ARG A 281 -3.80 -17.65 -9.01
N ILE A 282 -4.35 -16.48 -8.70
CA ILE A 282 -3.85 -15.60 -7.64
C ILE A 282 -4.83 -15.59 -6.48
N GLY A 283 -4.41 -16.07 -5.30
CA GLY A 283 -5.25 -16.12 -4.11
C GLY A 283 -5.18 -14.85 -3.28
N VAL A 284 -6.31 -14.42 -2.72
CA VAL A 284 -6.39 -13.26 -1.83
C VAL A 284 -7.04 -13.64 -0.49
N PRO A 285 -6.29 -13.65 0.62
CA PRO A 285 -6.79 -14.12 1.91
C PRO A 285 -7.56 -13.03 2.67
N TRP A 286 -8.68 -12.56 2.12
CA TRP A 286 -9.39 -11.35 2.62
C TRP A 286 -9.66 -11.32 4.12
N THR A 287 -10.04 -12.45 4.72
CA THR A 287 -10.28 -12.51 6.18
C THR A 287 -9.01 -12.17 6.94
N TYR A 288 -7.87 -12.79 6.59
CA TYR A 288 -6.58 -12.47 7.19
C TYR A 288 -6.18 -11.02 6.94
N ILE A 289 -6.37 -10.52 5.71
CA ILE A 289 -6.08 -9.11 5.38
C ILE A 289 -6.89 -8.19 6.30
N HIS A 290 -8.21 -8.41 6.42
CA HIS A 290 -9.08 -7.58 7.26
C HIS A 290 -8.75 -7.63 8.74
N ASP A 291 -8.36 -8.81 9.22
CA ASP A 291 -8.01 -9.07 10.61
C ASP A 291 -6.66 -8.48 11.03
N MET A 292 -5.73 -8.33 10.08
CA MET A 292 -4.40 -7.76 10.31
C MET A 292 -4.35 -6.23 10.11
N ILE A 293 -5.41 -5.62 9.57
CA ILE A 293 -5.47 -4.15 9.44
C ILE A 293 -5.64 -3.54 10.82
N GLN A 294 -4.64 -2.75 11.24
CA GLN A 294 -4.69 -1.92 12.43
C GLN A 294 -4.35 -0.47 12.03
N GLY A 295 -5.18 0.50 12.43
CA GLY A 295 -4.94 1.94 12.25
C GLY A 295 -5.45 2.57 10.93
N ALA A 296 -5.60 3.91 10.93
CA ALA A 296 -6.24 4.66 9.84
C ALA A 296 -5.46 4.98 8.54
N PRO A 297 -4.17 4.61 8.32
CA PRO A 297 -3.58 4.77 7.00
C PRO A 297 -3.85 3.58 6.04
N LEU A 298 -4.12 2.36 6.52
CA LEU A 298 -4.21 1.17 5.65
C LEU A 298 -5.36 1.18 4.62
N ASN A 299 -6.37 2.05 4.78
CA ASN A 299 -7.47 2.16 3.82
C ASN A 299 -7.00 2.58 2.42
N ASP A 300 -6.00 3.46 2.31
CA ASP A 300 -5.46 3.89 1.00
C ASP A 300 -4.58 2.80 0.37
N GLU A 301 -3.86 2.02 1.19
CA GLU A 301 -3.10 0.84 0.75
C GLU A 301 -4.05 -0.25 0.23
N LEU A 302 -5.12 -0.56 0.97
CA LEU A 302 -6.16 -1.48 0.52
C LEU A 302 -6.86 -1.03 -0.74
N TRP A 303 -7.10 0.27 -0.87
CA TRP A 303 -7.71 0.82 -2.06
C TRP A 303 -6.79 0.58 -3.29
N SER A 304 -5.49 0.85 -3.15
CA SER A 304 -4.49 0.55 -4.19
C SER A 304 -4.35 -0.96 -4.46
N PHE A 305 -4.46 -1.77 -3.42
CA PHE A 305 -4.46 -3.23 -3.53
C PHE A 305 -5.64 -3.73 -4.35
N HIS A 306 -6.86 -3.24 -4.13
CA HIS A 306 -8.02 -3.59 -4.96
C HIS A 306 -7.81 -3.24 -6.43
N LYS A 307 -7.21 -2.08 -6.72
CA LYS A 307 -6.87 -1.71 -8.10
C LYS A 307 -5.86 -2.68 -8.71
N ALA A 308 -4.79 -3.02 -8.00
CA ALA A 308 -3.81 -3.99 -8.48
C ALA A 308 -4.45 -5.34 -8.79
N LEU A 309 -5.39 -5.81 -7.98
CA LEU A 309 -6.13 -7.04 -8.26
C LEU A 309 -6.98 -6.93 -9.55
N ASN A 310 -7.55 -5.76 -9.84
CA ASN A 310 -8.26 -5.54 -11.11
C ASN A 310 -7.28 -5.50 -12.29
N GLU A 311 -6.16 -4.82 -12.17
CA GLU A 311 -5.10 -4.80 -13.19
C GLU A 311 -4.58 -6.23 -13.50
N MET A 312 -4.47 -7.09 -12.47
CA MET A 312 -4.14 -8.50 -12.68
C MET A 312 -5.23 -9.27 -13.44
N ARG A 313 -6.52 -9.04 -13.11
CA ARG A 313 -7.65 -9.67 -13.83
C ARG A 313 -7.67 -9.24 -15.30
N ASP A 314 -7.49 -7.94 -15.56
CA ASP A 314 -7.45 -7.38 -16.91
C ASP A 314 -6.28 -7.93 -17.72
N ALA A 315 -5.15 -8.23 -17.06
CA ALA A 315 -4.00 -8.93 -17.65
C ALA A 315 -4.19 -10.46 -17.79
N GLY A 316 -5.36 -10.99 -17.44
CA GLY A 316 -5.76 -12.38 -17.64
C GLY A 316 -5.52 -13.32 -16.44
N ALA A 317 -5.16 -12.81 -15.26
CA ALA A 317 -5.08 -13.63 -14.05
C ALA A 317 -6.47 -13.99 -13.51
N VAL A 318 -6.58 -15.18 -12.94
CA VAL A 318 -7.76 -15.63 -12.18
C VAL A 318 -7.54 -15.29 -10.71
N VAL A 319 -8.12 -14.19 -10.25
CA VAL A 319 -8.02 -13.74 -8.85
C VAL A 319 -9.12 -14.36 -7.99
N ILE A 320 -8.73 -15.13 -6.98
CA ILE A 320 -9.60 -16.02 -6.19
C ILE A 320 -9.56 -15.60 -4.72
N PRO A 321 -10.71 -15.29 -4.08
CA PRO A 321 -10.78 -15.22 -2.63
C PRO A 321 -10.35 -16.55 -2.01
N THR A 322 -9.40 -16.53 -1.09
CA THR A 322 -8.92 -17.73 -0.38
C THR A 322 -9.00 -17.51 1.12
N GLN A 323 -8.85 -18.58 1.90
CA GLN A 323 -9.01 -18.56 3.34
C GLN A 323 -7.86 -19.31 4.02
N PHE A 324 -7.33 -18.71 5.09
CA PHE A 324 -6.51 -19.41 6.07
C PHE A 324 -7.46 -20.03 7.09
N THR A 325 -7.24 -21.29 7.45
CA THR A 325 -8.09 -21.99 8.42
C THR A 325 -7.68 -21.69 9.85
N MET A 326 -6.51 -21.07 10.06
CA MET A 326 -5.94 -20.75 11.36
C MET A 326 -5.71 -19.24 11.55
N VAL A 327 -6.63 -18.39 11.06
CA VAL A 327 -6.49 -16.92 11.15
C VAL A 327 -6.42 -16.44 12.59
N LYS A 328 -7.25 -16.99 13.49
CA LYS A 328 -7.27 -16.59 14.91
C LYS A 328 -5.95 -16.91 15.59
N GLU A 329 -5.40 -18.05 15.26
CA GLU A 329 -4.13 -18.52 15.75
C GLU A 329 -2.98 -17.66 15.23
N LEU A 330 -3.03 -17.23 13.96
CA LEU A 330 -2.07 -16.28 13.40
C LEU A 330 -2.13 -14.90 14.09
N GLN A 331 -3.31 -14.45 14.52
CA GLN A 331 -3.47 -13.17 15.25
C GLN A 331 -2.81 -13.20 16.63
N THR A 332 -2.91 -14.32 17.34
CA THR A 332 -2.42 -14.44 18.71
C THR A 332 -1.09 -15.19 18.79
N TRP A 333 -0.46 -15.46 17.65
CA TRP A 333 0.77 -16.25 17.62
C TRP A 333 1.91 -15.48 18.28
N ASN A 334 2.47 -16.10 19.30
CA ASN A 334 3.73 -15.69 19.90
C ASN A 334 4.85 -16.53 19.28
N ASN A 335 6.00 -15.94 19.00
CA ASN A 335 7.06 -16.62 18.23
C ASN A 335 8.13 -17.22 19.15
N GLU A 336 7.77 -18.28 19.88
CA GLU A 336 8.72 -18.96 20.78
C GLU A 336 9.91 -19.55 20.02
N VAL A 337 9.70 -20.05 18.79
CA VAL A 337 10.79 -20.60 17.94
C VAL A 337 11.88 -19.55 17.75
N LEU A 338 11.51 -18.32 17.38
CA LEU A 338 12.45 -17.22 17.16
C LEU A 338 13.24 -16.88 18.44
N SER A 339 12.57 -16.81 19.59
CA SER A 339 13.23 -16.50 20.88
C SER A 339 14.24 -17.59 21.26
N ILE A 340 13.85 -18.86 21.13
CA ILE A 340 14.67 -20.01 21.48
C ILE A 340 15.87 -20.15 20.53
N ASP A 341 15.63 -20.01 19.23
CA ASP A 341 16.67 -20.03 18.21
C ASP A 341 17.67 -18.90 18.39
N PHE A 342 17.20 -17.69 18.72
CA PHE A 342 18.05 -16.51 18.85
C PHE A 342 19.18 -16.73 19.85
N VAL A 343 18.88 -17.30 21.01
CA VAL A 343 19.90 -17.59 22.03
C VAL A 343 20.94 -18.56 21.50
N ALA A 344 20.49 -19.72 21.01
CA ALA A 344 21.39 -20.78 20.55
C ALA A 344 22.23 -20.36 19.33
N ASN A 345 21.60 -19.69 18.36
CA ASN A 345 22.26 -19.26 17.13
C ASN A 345 23.23 -18.10 17.39
N MET A 346 22.86 -17.12 18.22
CA MET A 346 23.75 -16.01 18.59
C MET A 346 24.95 -16.51 19.41
N ASP A 347 24.74 -17.39 20.40
CA ASP A 347 25.82 -18.00 21.18
C ASP A 347 26.80 -18.74 20.26
N ASN A 348 26.27 -19.58 19.36
CA ASN A 348 27.10 -20.31 18.40
C ASN A 348 27.86 -19.36 17.45
N TYR A 349 27.21 -18.31 16.94
CA TYR A 349 27.87 -17.36 16.05
C TYR A 349 29.02 -16.61 16.75
N LEU A 350 28.77 -16.06 17.94
CA LEU A 350 29.75 -15.25 18.68
C LEU A 350 30.94 -16.09 19.18
N ALA A 351 30.68 -17.33 19.61
CA ALA A 351 31.73 -18.26 20.03
C ALA A 351 32.70 -18.58 18.88
N ASN A 352 32.22 -18.61 17.64
CA ASN A 352 32.98 -18.98 16.44
C ASN A 352 33.61 -17.78 15.68
N LEU A 353 33.52 -16.55 16.21
CA LEU A 353 34.26 -15.41 15.66
C LEU A 353 35.77 -15.61 15.80
N GLU A 354 36.55 -15.15 14.83
CA GLU A 354 38.01 -15.32 14.81
C GLU A 354 38.65 -14.43 15.89
N THR A 355 38.39 -13.13 15.83
CA THR A 355 38.79 -12.17 16.88
C THR A 355 37.59 -11.38 17.37
N VAL A 356 37.55 -11.09 18.67
CA VAL A 356 36.53 -10.23 19.28
C VAL A 356 37.20 -9.32 20.33
N PRO A 357 37.60 -8.09 19.96
CA PRO A 357 38.33 -7.19 20.86
C PRO A 357 37.58 -6.83 22.15
N THR A 358 36.24 -6.85 22.11
CA THR A 358 35.37 -6.54 23.25
C THR A 358 35.21 -7.70 24.22
N GLY A 359 35.63 -8.92 23.85
CA GLY A 359 35.44 -10.14 24.63
C GLY A 359 34.05 -10.77 24.55
N VAL A 360 33.12 -10.21 23.76
CA VAL A 360 31.74 -10.73 23.63
C VAL A 360 31.71 -12.07 22.89
N ARG A 361 31.39 -13.17 23.58
CA ARG A 361 31.42 -14.53 23.02
C ARG A 361 30.09 -15.28 23.13
N SER A 362 29.07 -14.63 23.71
CA SER A 362 27.73 -15.19 23.90
C SER A 362 26.69 -14.06 23.96
N LEU A 363 25.41 -14.41 23.89
CA LEU A 363 24.30 -13.48 24.05
C LEU A 363 24.29 -12.84 25.45
N ILE A 364 24.68 -13.58 26.49
CA ILE A 364 24.82 -13.00 27.83
C ILE A 364 25.91 -11.92 27.86
N ASP A 365 27.09 -12.19 27.26
CA ASP A 365 28.15 -11.18 27.16
C ASP A 365 27.69 -9.97 26.34
N LEU A 366 26.99 -10.20 25.23
CA LEU A 366 26.48 -9.15 24.35
C LEU A 366 25.49 -8.24 25.10
N ARG A 367 24.55 -8.85 25.83
CA ARG A 367 23.57 -8.14 26.66
C ARG A 367 24.26 -7.37 27.78
N ASP A 368 25.15 -8.00 28.53
CA ASP A 368 25.88 -7.37 29.64
C ASP A 368 26.76 -6.21 29.15
N TRP A 369 27.50 -6.41 28.06
CA TRP A 369 28.33 -5.38 27.44
C TRP A 369 27.48 -4.20 26.97
N THR A 370 26.33 -4.47 26.32
CA THR A 370 25.41 -3.44 25.84
C THR A 370 24.85 -2.61 26.98
N GLN A 371 24.45 -3.25 28.09
CA GLN A 371 23.94 -2.56 29.27
C GLN A 371 25.03 -1.78 30.01
N LEU A 372 26.28 -2.27 30.01
CA LEU A 372 27.42 -1.60 30.61
C LEU A 372 27.89 -0.38 29.78
N LYS A 373 27.94 -0.50 28.45
CA LYS A 373 28.39 0.54 27.52
C LYS A 373 27.27 1.48 27.12
N ARG A 374 26.63 2.05 28.14
CA ARG A 374 25.41 2.88 28.05
C ARG A 374 25.47 3.97 26.98
N GLU A 375 26.56 4.72 26.92
CA GLU A 375 26.72 5.83 25.98
C GLU A 375 26.90 5.34 24.53
N LEU A 376 27.68 4.27 24.34
CA LEU A 376 27.93 3.71 23.00
C LEU A 376 26.69 3.02 22.44
N GLU A 377 25.86 2.42 23.29
CA GLU A 377 24.72 1.60 22.87
C GLU A 377 23.34 2.23 23.15
N ASP A 378 23.33 3.49 23.60
CA ASP A 378 22.12 4.24 24.01
C ASP A 378 21.25 3.48 25.03
N TYR A 379 21.86 2.77 25.99
CA TYR A 379 21.15 2.05 27.05
C TYR A 379 20.92 2.96 28.29
N PRO A 380 19.69 3.04 28.85
CA PRO A 380 18.53 2.18 28.62
C PRO A 380 17.46 2.74 27.66
N ASN A 381 17.71 3.84 26.94
CA ASN A 381 16.72 4.40 26.00
C ASN A 381 16.39 3.41 24.88
N ARG A 382 17.41 2.66 24.45
CA ARG A 382 17.36 1.46 23.61
C ARG A 382 17.70 0.27 24.50
N ASP A 383 16.69 -0.31 25.14
CA ASP A 383 16.90 -1.45 26.05
C ASP A 383 17.25 -2.76 25.32
N THR A 384 17.30 -3.85 26.07
CA THR A 384 17.59 -5.22 25.62
C THR A 384 16.47 -6.20 25.99
N GLU A 385 15.22 -5.73 26.09
CA GLU A 385 14.09 -6.49 26.64
C GLU A 385 13.93 -7.88 26.02
N PHE A 386 14.11 -8.02 24.70
CA PHE A 386 14.00 -9.32 24.04
C PHE A 386 15.14 -10.27 24.46
N TRP A 387 16.35 -9.77 24.63
CA TRP A 387 17.49 -10.58 25.07
C TRP A 387 17.31 -11.01 26.53
N ASP A 388 16.86 -10.09 27.38
CA ASP A 388 16.60 -10.38 28.79
C ASP A 388 15.50 -11.43 28.95
N GLN A 389 14.43 -11.36 28.14
CA GLN A 389 13.40 -12.38 28.15
C GLN A 389 13.90 -13.72 27.58
N ALA A 390 14.60 -13.71 26.45
CA ALA A 390 15.09 -14.94 25.83
C ALA A 390 16.07 -15.70 26.73
N LEU A 391 16.94 -14.98 27.45
CA LEU A 391 17.86 -15.58 28.43
C LEU A 391 17.11 -16.16 29.64
N LYS A 392 16.06 -15.48 30.14
CA LYS A 392 15.19 -16.05 31.19
C LYS A 392 14.46 -17.30 30.73
N ASP A 393 13.94 -17.30 29.49
CA ASP A 393 13.25 -18.45 28.90
C ASP A 393 14.22 -19.64 28.77
N ARG A 394 15.45 -19.40 28.32
CA ARG A 394 16.52 -20.42 28.30
C ARG A 394 16.74 -21.02 29.68
N ASP A 395 16.85 -20.18 30.72
CA ASP A 395 17.08 -20.64 32.09
C ASP A 395 15.89 -21.44 32.67
N MET A 396 14.68 -21.27 32.09
CA MET A 396 13.50 -22.12 32.35
C MET A 396 13.45 -23.39 31.49
N GLY A 397 14.48 -23.69 30.69
CA GLY A 397 14.57 -24.88 29.85
C GLY A 397 14.01 -24.74 28.43
N TRP A 398 13.72 -23.51 27.98
CA TRP A 398 13.29 -23.25 26.60
C TRP A 398 14.54 -23.22 25.72
N THR A 399 14.91 -24.37 25.17
CA THR A 399 16.16 -24.56 24.43
C THR A 399 15.91 -25.40 23.18
N GLN A 400 16.86 -25.41 22.25
CA GLN A 400 16.78 -26.25 21.04
C GLN A 400 16.97 -27.76 21.32
N LYS A 401 17.13 -28.17 22.59
CA LYS A 401 17.28 -29.58 22.94
C LYS A 401 16.00 -30.36 22.64
N VAL A 402 16.17 -31.64 22.28
CA VAL A 402 15.06 -32.52 21.87
C VAL A 402 14.03 -32.75 22.98
N ASP A 403 14.44 -32.63 24.25
CA ASP A 403 13.61 -32.77 25.44
C ASP A 403 12.82 -31.49 25.79
N SER A 404 13.11 -30.36 25.13
CA SER A 404 12.34 -29.12 25.33
C SER A 404 10.96 -29.23 24.69
N GLN A 405 9.97 -29.61 25.50
CA GLN A 405 8.58 -29.75 25.06
C GLN A 405 7.97 -28.43 24.57
N VAL A 406 8.46 -27.28 25.05
CA VAL A 406 8.03 -25.96 24.56
C VAL A 406 8.50 -25.77 23.12
N TYR A 407 9.78 -26.05 22.85
CA TYR A 407 10.33 -25.92 21.51
C TYR A 407 9.66 -26.87 20.51
N GLN A 408 9.50 -28.15 20.86
CA GLN A 408 8.84 -29.12 19.99
C GLN A 408 7.37 -28.74 19.66
N ARG A 409 6.63 -28.22 20.64
CA ARG A 409 5.26 -27.70 20.42
C ARG A 409 5.27 -26.45 19.54
N ALA A 410 6.23 -25.54 19.76
CA ALA A 410 6.36 -24.33 18.96
C ALA A 410 6.70 -24.65 17.48
N LEU A 411 7.60 -25.61 17.22
CA LEU A 411 7.91 -26.09 15.88
C LEU A 411 6.70 -26.75 15.19
N ALA A 412 5.97 -27.62 15.90
CA ALA A 412 4.74 -28.21 15.38
C ALA A 412 3.71 -27.13 15.02
N ARG A 413 3.55 -26.13 15.89
CA ARG A 413 2.65 -25.01 15.66
C ARG A 413 3.07 -24.16 14.46
N LEU A 414 4.36 -23.83 14.34
CA LEU A 414 4.91 -23.11 13.19
C LEU A 414 4.58 -23.84 11.88
N LYS A 415 4.78 -25.16 11.85
CA LYS A 415 4.47 -26.02 10.70
C LYS A 415 2.98 -25.98 10.33
N ASP A 416 2.08 -26.00 11.31
CA ASP A 416 0.63 -25.91 11.05
C ASP A 416 0.23 -24.54 10.49
N LEU A 417 0.75 -23.45 11.08
CA LEU A 417 0.45 -22.08 10.70
C LEU A 417 0.95 -21.74 9.29
N GLY A 418 2.19 -22.10 8.95
CA GLY A 418 2.72 -21.93 7.60
C GLY A 418 2.14 -22.93 6.59
N GLY A 419 1.84 -24.14 7.06
CA GLY A 419 1.34 -25.28 6.30
C GLY A 419 -0.16 -25.24 6.02
N LYS A 420 -0.88 -26.28 6.48
CA LYS A 420 -2.31 -26.47 6.22
C LYS A 420 -3.18 -25.31 6.70
N GLY A 421 -2.76 -24.66 7.79
CA GLY A 421 -3.45 -23.53 8.43
C GLY A 421 -3.41 -22.22 7.66
N GLY A 422 -2.33 -21.96 6.93
CA GLY A 422 -2.04 -20.67 6.30
C GLY A 422 -1.88 -20.75 4.79
N ILE A 423 -0.79 -20.14 4.30
CA ILE A 423 -0.54 -19.93 2.87
C ILE A 423 -0.46 -21.24 2.10
N LEU A 424 0.30 -22.24 2.57
CA LEU A 424 0.50 -23.47 1.80
C LEU A 424 -0.81 -24.26 1.65
N GLY A 425 -1.62 -24.33 2.70
CA GLY A 425 -2.95 -24.92 2.66
C GLY A 425 -3.91 -24.14 1.75
N ALA A 426 -3.84 -22.81 1.76
CA ALA A 426 -4.64 -21.98 0.85
C ALA A 426 -4.26 -22.22 -0.63
N ILE A 427 -2.96 -22.36 -0.91
CA ILE A 427 -2.47 -22.68 -2.26
C ILE A 427 -2.98 -24.05 -2.70
N GLU A 428 -2.92 -25.06 -1.84
CA GLU A 428 -3.37 -26.41 -2.15
C GLU A 428 -4.89 -26.46 -2.40
N ARG A 429 -5.70 -25.97 -1.45
CA ARG A 429 -7.17 -26.02 -1.52
C ARG A 429 -7.73 -25.30 -2.75
N SER A 430 -7.14 -24.16 -3.09
CA SER A 430 -7.65 -23.30 -4.17
C SER A 430 -6.86 -23.44 -5.49
N ARG A 431 -5.88 -24.36 -5.53
CA ARG A 431 -4.97 -24.61 -6.67
C ARG A 431 -4.33 -23.31 -7.18
N LEU A 432 -3.68 -22.58 -6.28
CA LEU A 432 -3.12 -21.26 -6.60
C LEU A 432 -1.69 -21.37 -7.13
N ASP A 433 -1.29 -20.38 -7.93
CA ASP A 433 0.10 -20.14 -8.32
C ASP A 433 0.82 -19.24 -7.30
N ALA A 434 0.10 -18.30 -6.71
CA ALA A 434 0.61 -17.40 -5.67
C ALA A 434 -0.53 -16.92 -4.76
N VAL A 435 -0.18 -16.52 -3.54
CA VAL A 435 -1.05 -15.74 -2.65
C VAL A 435 -0.53 -14.30 -2.62
N VAL A 436 -1.43 -13.33 -2.78
CA VAL A 436 -1.07 -11.90 -2.79
C VAL A 436 -1.70 -11.14 -1.64
N MET A 437 -0.95 -10.18 -1.11
CA MET A 437 -1.38 -9.30 -0.03
C MET A 437 -0.54 -8.02 0.02
N PRO A 438 -1.05 -6.92 0.61
CA PRO A 438 -0.21 -5.78 0.95
C PRO A 438 1.04 -6.19 1.73
N THR A 439 2.18 -5.60 1.40
CA THR A 439 3.46 -5.99 2.01
C THR A 439 3.48 -5.70 3.52
N SER A 440 2.76 -4.68 3.98
CA SER A 440 2.64 -4.32 5.41
C SER A 440 2.12 -5.46 6.30
N ILE A 441 1.29 -6.36 5.76
CA ILE A 441 0.71 -7.48 6.52
C ILE A 441 1.40 -8.82 6.26
N SER A 442 2.26 -8.90 5.25
CA SER A 442 2.97 -10.14 4.89
C SER A 442 3.87 -10.75 5.99
N PRO A 443 4.50 -9.99 6.92
CA PRO A 443 5.37 -10.57 7.94
C PRO A 443 4.66 -11.55 8.88
N GLY A 444 3.35 -11.40 9.08
CA GLY A 444 2.59 -12.25 10.00
C GLY A 444 2.27 -13.65 9.47
N CYS A 445 2.57 -13.96 8.20
CA CYS A 445 2.26 -15.27 7.63
C CYS A 445 3.28 -15.80 6.61
N VAL A 446 3.95 -14.93 5.83
CA VAL A 446 4.88 -15.35 4.76
C VAL A 446 6.08 -16.13 5.30
N PRO A 447 6.82 -15.64 6.33
CA PRO A 447 8.01 -16.35 6.83
C PRO A 447 7.71 -17.75 7.35
N LEU A 448 6.50 -17.98 7.88
CA LEU A 448 6.07 -19.25 8.48
C LEU A 448 6.08 -20.41 7.49
N THR A 449 5.99 -20.10 6.20
CA THR A 449 5.96 -21.11 5.13
C THR A 449 7.33 -21.70 4.82
N GLY A 450 8.41 -21.02 5.21
CA GLY A 450 9.76 -21.26 4.68
C GLY A 450 9.88 -21.04 3.18
N GLY A 451 8.83 -20.59 2.49
CA GLY A 451 8.77 -20.41 1.04
C GLY A 451 9.20 -19.01 0.60
N PRO A 452 9.28 -18.80 -0.73
CA PRO A 452 9.72 -17.55 -1.29
C PRO A 452 8.59 -16.53 -1.34
N ALA A 453 8.99 -15.26 -1.38
CA ALA A 453 8.10 -14.15 -1.66
C ALA A 453 8.81 -13.05 -2.45
N VAL A 454 8.08 -12.39 -3.33
CA VAL A 454 8.55 -11.22 -4.08
C VAL A 454 7.67 -10.04 -3.70
N THR A 455 8.27 -8.97 -3.19
CA THR A 455 7.59 -7.68 -3.03
C THR A 455 7.92 -6.77 -4.20
N VAL A 456 6.91 -6.08 -4.71
CA VAL A 456 7.04 -5.06 -5.75
C VAL A 456 6.29 -3.80 -5.33
N PRO A 457 6.65 -2.62 -5.87
CA PRO A 457 5.92 -1.39 -5.58
C PRO A 457 4.44 -1.46 -5.98
N LEU A 458 3.55 -1.09 -5.05
CA LEU A 458 2.10 -1.10 -5.26
C LEU A 458 1.53 0.30 -5.46
N GLY A 459 2.03 1.28 -4.71
CA GLY A 459 1.56 2.65 -4.79
C GLY A 459 2.15 3.53 -3.70
N SER A 460 1.49 4.65 -3.45
CA SER A 460 1.82 5.55 -2.36
C SER A 460 0.55 6.16 -1.78
N TYR A 461 0.62 6.61 -0.53
CA TYR A 461 -0.50 7.33 0.08
C TYR A 461 -0.83 8.61 -0.72
N PRO A 462 -2.12 8.96 -0.86
CA PRO A 462 -2.54 10.14 -1.60
C PRO A 462 -2.09 11.44 -0.91
N ASP A 463 -2.07 12.56 -1.64
CA ASP A 463 -1.63 13.85 -1.09
C ASP A 463 -2.43 14.35 0.11
N ARG A 464 -3.69 13.89 0.21
CA ARG A 464 -4.61 14.19 1.31
C ARG A 464 -4.33 13.36 2.58
N ALA A 465 -3.46 12.36 2.51
CA ALA A 465 -3.22 11.44 3.61
C ALA A 465 -2.69 12.22 4.82
N ARG A 466 -3.13 11.83 6.02
CA ARG A 466 -2.56 12.36 7.24
C ARG A 466 -1.19 11.74 7.48
N THR A 467 -0.31 12.51 8.10
CA THR A 467 0.98 12.01 8.54
C THR A 467 0.80 11.31 9.89
N PHE A 468 1.14 10.01 9.94
CA PHE A 468 1.20 9.22 11.15
C PHE A 468 2.66 8.99 11.50
N LYS A 469 2.97 9.06 12.80
CA LYS A 469 4.32 8.84 13.28
C LYS A 469 4.41 7.59 14.12
N THR A 470 5.57 6.93 14.05
CA THR A 470 5.92 5.85 14.96
C THR A 470 5.94 6.39 16.38
N VAL A 471 5.41 5.60 17.31
CA VAL A 471 5.44 5.95 18.75
C VAL A 471 6.88 6.13 19.24
N ARG A 472 7.83 5.38 18.66
CA ARG A 472 9.25 5.41 19.00
C ARG A 472 10.10 5.79 17.81
N GLY A 473 11.06 6.68 18.02
CA GLY A 473 11.87 7.29 16.96
C GLY A 473 11.20 8.49 16.30
N ASN A 474 9.90 8.72 16.52
CA ASN A 474 9.14 9.85 15.97
C ASN A 474 9.30 9.96 14.43
N LEU A 475 9.40 8.81 13.77
CA LEU A 475 9.55 8.69 12.32
C LEU A 475 8.18 8.72 11.66
N VAL A 476 8.09 9.17 10.42
CA VAL A 476 6.84 9.17 9.65
C VAL A 476 6.59 7.76 9.14
N ASP A 477 5.59 7.09 9.72
CA ASP A 477 5.16 5.75 9.34
C ASP A 477 4.20 5.80 8.14
N ALA A 478 3.26 6.75 8.10
CA ALA A 478 2.40 6.93 6.93
C ALA A 478 2.22 8.41 6.63
N GLY A 479 2.00 8.77 5.37
CA GLY A 479 1.82 10.16 4.99
C GLY A 479 1.90 10.39 3.48
N PRO A 480 1.59 11.61 3.01
CA PRO A 480 1.49 11.95 1.59
C PRO A 480 2.66 11.46 0.73
N GLY A 481 2.38 10.58 -0.22
CA GLY A 481 3.36 10.04 -1.17
C GLY A 481 4.37 9.05 -0.59
N LEU A 482 4.24 8.64 0.67
CA LEU A 482 5.03 7.53 1.22
C LEU A 482 4.61 6.23 0.51
N PRO A 483 5.56 5.42 0.00
CA PRO A 483 5.24 4.25 -0.80
C PRO A 483 4.90 3.03 0.06
N PHE A 484 4.15 2.10 -0.54
CA PHE A 484 3.87 0.78 0.01
C PHE A 484 3.93 -0.29 -1.09
N GLY A 485 4.08 -1.55 -0.67
CA GLY A 485 4.37 -2.68 -1.55
C GLY A 485 3.24 -3.70 -1.64
N LEU A 486 3.36 -4.58 -2.63
CA LEU A 486 2.54 -5.77 -2.84
C LEU A 486 3.43 -7.00 -2.77
N THR A 487 3.08 -7.97 -1.94
CA THR A 487 3.83 -9.22 -1.80
C THR A 487 3.11 -10.36 -2.52
N PHE A 488 3.84 -11.08 -3.38
CA PHE A 488 3.47 -12.40 -3.92
C PHE A 488 4.20 -13.48 -3.13
N ALA A 489 3.47 -14.41 -2.52
CA ALA A 489 4.02 -15.52 -1.74
C ALA A 489 3.68 -16.87 -2.38
N GLY A 490 4.61 -17.82 -2.33
CA GLY A 490 4.49 -19.12 -2.97
C GLY A 490 4.95 -20.27 -2.09
N LYS A 491 4.97 -21.49 -2.66
CA LYS A 491 5.50 -22.67 -1.97
C LYS A 491 7.03 -22.64 -2.00
N PRO A 492 7.72 -23.30 -1.06
CA PRO A 492 9.15 -23.61 -1.21
C PRO A 492 9.49 -24.01 -2.65
N TRP A 493 10.52 -23.39 -3.20
CA TRP A 493 11.05 -23.61 -4.56
C TRP A 493 10.22 -23.02 -5.73
N ASP A 494 9.21 -22.20 -5.45
CA ASP A 494 8.42 -21.48 -6.48
C ASP A 494 9.07 -20.15 -6.94
N GLU A 495 10.35 -19.87 -6.66
CA GLU A 495 10.98 -18.58 -7.02
C GLU A 495 10.80 -18.21 -8.49
N THR A 496 11.08 -19.12 -9.43
CA THR A 496 10.88 -18.90 -10.87
C THR A 496 9.44 -18.48 -11.19
N LYS A 497 8.46 -19.15 -10.56
CA LYS A 497 7.03 -18.85 -10.76
C LYS A 497 6.68 -17.47 -10.21
N LEU A 498 7.12 -17.15 -8.99
CA LEU A 498 6.85 -15.87 -8.35
C LEU A 498 7.55 -14.71 -9.04
N ILE A 499 8.80 -14.88 -9.48
CA ILE A 499 9.56 -13.89 -10.24
C ILE A 499 8.83 -13.60 -11.55
N SER A 500 8.37 -14.62 -12.27
CA SER A 500 7.59 -14.44 -13.51
C SER A 500 6.29 -13.67 -13.26
N ILE A 501 5.52 -14.03 -12.23
CA ILE A 501 4.27 -13.33 -11.87
C ILE A 501 4.55 -11.88 -11.47
N ALA A 502 5.53 -11.65 -10.61
CA ALA A 502 5.89 -10.32 -10.13
C ALA A 502 6.42 -9.42 -11.25
N HIS A 503 7.24 -9.96 -12.16
CA HIS A 503 7.74 -9.23 -13.32
C HIS A 503 6.62 -8.85 -14.29
N ALA A 504 5.68 -9.76 -14.55
CA ALA A 504 4.51 -9.45 -15.36
C ALA A 504 3.66 -8.33 -14.74
N PHE A 505 3.46 -8.36 -13.41
CA PHE A 505 2.77 -7.28 -12.69
C PHE A 505 3.54 -5.96 -12.69
N GLU A 506 4.86 -6.00 -12.49
CA GLU A 506 5.74 -4.82 -12.56
C GLU A 506 5.63 -4.13 -13.94
N GLY A 507 5.62 -4.93 -15.02
CA GLY A 507 5.53 -4.44 -16.39
C GLY A 507 4.24 -3.68 -16.72
N ILE A 508 3.10 -4.09 -16.14
CA ILE A 508 1.80 -3.43 -16.32
C ILE A 508 1.63 -2.24 -15.37
N SER A 509 2.05 -2.37 -14.11
CA SER A 509 1.77 -1.38 -13.07
C SER A 509 2.76 -0.19 -13.15
N ARG A 510 4.04 -0.46 -13.43
CA ARG A 510 5.14 0.52 -13.53
C ARG A 510 5.17 1.56 -12.41
N VAL A 511 4.76 1.16 -11.20
CA VAL A 511 4.54 2.06 -10.06
C VAL A 511 5.79 2.86 -9.72
N ARG A 512 6.97 2.22 -9.69
CA ARG A 512 8.23 2.89 -9.35
C ARG A 512 8.50 4.11 -10.22
N ASN A 513 8.18 4.02 -11.52
CA ASN A 513 8.41 5.09 -12.50
C ASN A 513 7.40 6.25 -12.36
N LYS A 514 6.27 6.01 -11.70
CA LYS A 514 5.19 6.99 -11.49
C LYS A 514 5.37 7.78 -10.18
N LEU A 515 6.05 7.21 -9.19
CA LEU A 515 6.23 7.84 -7.89
C LEU A 515 7.37 8.86 -7.89
N ARG A 516 7.12 10.00 -7.24
CA ARG A 516 8.09 11.08 -7.07
C ARG A 516 8.59 11.11 -5.64
N ARG A 517 9.92 11.11 -5.48
CA ARG A 517 10.58 11.44 -4.21
C ARG A 517 10.36 12.92 -3.91
N ARG A 518 9.89 13.25 -2.70
CA ARG A 518 9.50 14.63 -2.35
C ARG A 518 10.59 15.40 -1.63
N LEU A 519 11.67 14.72 -1.22
CA LEU A 519 12.83 15.37 -0.62
C LEU A 519 13.75 15.94 -1.71
N VAL A 520 14.39 17.07 -1.39
CA VAL A 520 15.26 17.81 -2.32
C VAL A 520 16.63 17.14 -2.47
N ASN A 521 17.04 16.32 -1.51
CA ASN A 521 18.37 15.71 -1.45
C ASN A 521 18.42 14.35 -2.20
N VAL A 522 18.15 14.35 -3.50
CA VAL A 522 18.36 13.16 -4.36
C VAL A 522 19.76 13.28 -4.99
N PRO A 523 20.57 12.21 -5.01
CA PRO A 523 21.92 12.29 -5.55
C PRO A 523 21.93 12.55 -7.05
N SER A 524 22.88 13.37 -7.49
CA SER A 524 23.04 13.91 -8.84
C SER A 524 24.27 13.41 -9.59
N SER A 525 25.29 12.90 -8.90
CA SER A 525 26.50 12.38 -9.55
C SER A 525 26.16 11.22 -10.49
N GLU A 526 26.67 11.26 -11.72
CA GLU A 526 26.42 10.26 -12.76
C GLU A 526 27.76 9.80 -13.39
N VAL A 527 27.75 8.67 -14.08
CA VAL A 527 28.97 8.18 -14.75
C VAL A 527 29.37 9.15 -15.87
N GLY A 528 30.60 9.68 -15.81
CA GLY A 528 31.15 10.59 -16.81
C GLY A 528 30.87 12.09 -16.58
N GLY A 529 30.30 12.48 -15.42
CA GLY A 529 29.89 13.87 -15.15
C GLY A 529 30.58 14.54 -13.96
N SER A 530 31.77 15.12 -14.17
CA SER A 530 32.16 16.38 -13.50
C SER A 530 31.88 17.52 -14.46
N ALA A 531 30.62 17.96 -14.54
CA ALA A 531 30.23 19.19 -15.20
C ALA A 531 29.01 19.78 -14.49
N HIS A 532 29.23 20.92 -13.83
CA HIS A 532 28.24 21.72 -13.11
C HIS A 532 26.95 21.95 -13.91
N ILE A 533 25.81 21.65 -13.29
CA ILE A 533 24.56 22.35 -13.59
C ILE A 533 24.09 23.00 -12.28
N MET A 534 24.26 24.32 -12.22
CA MET A 534 23.81 25.16 -11.13
C MET A 534 22.28 25.17 -11.02
N ALA A 535 21.81 25.11 -9.78
CA ALA A 535 20.43 25.32 -9.38
C ALA A 535 19.98 26.77 -9.68
N LEU A 536 18.73 26.91 -10.11
CA LEU A 536 18.00 28.19 -10.12
C LEU A 536 16.95 28.13 -9.00
N VAL A 537 17.09 29.04 -8.03
CA VAL A 537 16.14 29.32 -6.95
C VAL A 537 15.64 30.76 -7.11
N ASP A 538 14.50 31.03 -6.46
CA ASP A 538 13.91 32.30 -6.02
C ASP A 538 12.83 32.96 -6.92
N TYR A 539 11.77 33.63 -6.41
CA TYR A 539 11.51 34.23 -5.08
C TYR A 539 10.01 34.19 -4.70
N SER A 540 9.74 34.30 -3.40
CA SER A 540 8.46 34.64 -2.75
C SER A 540 8.21 36.15 -2.71
N SER A 541 6.94 36.61 -2.65
CA SER A 541 6.60 37.88 -1.98
C SER A 541 5.14 37.95 -1.51
N SER A 542 4.99 38.41 -0.28
CA SER A 542 3.80 38.53 0.56
C SER A 542 3.15 39.94 0.56
N SER A 543 2.09 40.07 1.39
CA SER A 543 1.55 41.30 2.05
C SER A 543 0.45 42.07 1.27
N SER A 544 -0.60 42.68 1.87
CA SER A 544 -1.16 42.73 3.24
C SER A 544 -2.46 43.58 3.29
N THR A 545 -3.41 43.18 4.13
CA THR A 545 -4.25 43.94 5.10
C THR A 545 -5.17 45.15 4.77
N SER A 546 -6.27 45.16 5.57
CA SER A 546 -7.10 46.27 6.12
C SER A 546 -8.51 46.41 5.52
N SER A 547 -9.56 46.91 6.19
CA SER A 547 -10.20 46.71 7.52
C SER A 547 -11.52 47.52 7.52
N GLU A 548 -12.39 47.29 8.52
CA GLU A 548 -13.56 48.10 8.94
C GLU A 548 -14.89 47.94 8.17
N ALA A 549 -16.09 48.19 8.70
CA ALA A 549 -16.79 48.06 10.00
C ALA A 549 -18.20 48.64 9.75
N GLY A 550 -19.29 48.15 10.36
CA GLY A 550 -20.57 48.90 10.33
C GLY A 550 -21.90 48.15 10.50
N ASN A 551 -22.27 47.92 11.76
CA ASN A 551 -23.58 48.18 12.41
C ASN A 551 -24.95 47.65 11.89
N THR A 552 -25.52 46.75 12.71
CA THR A 552 -26.88 46.69 13.35
C THR A 552 -28.19 46.99 12.59
N ARG A 553 -29.15 46.03 12.68
CA ARG A 553 -30.47 46.16 13.38
C ARG A 553 -31.39 44.92 13.19
N GLN A 554 -31.87 44.34 14.29
CA GLN A 554 -33.14 43.59 14.44
C GLN A 554 -34.26 44.58 14.87
N PRO A 555 -35.59 44.30 14.84
CA PRO A 555 -36.33 43.11 15.36
C PRO A 555 -37.68 42.84 14.59
N PRO A 556 -38.80 42.25 15.11
CA PRO A 556 -39.12 41.50 16.35
C PRO A 556 -39.92 40.18 16.15
N SER A 557 -40.34 39.59 17.28
CA SER A 557 -40.98 38.29 17.51
C SER A 557 -42.52 38.30 17.64
N LYS A 558 -43.13 37.09 17.54
CA LYS A 558 -44.35 36.51 18.21
C LYS A 558 -45.03 35.50 17.23
N ARG A 559 -45.67 34.38 17.59
CA ARG A 559 -46.47 33.97 18.76
C ARG A 559 -46.71 32.43 18.75
N ILE A 560 -47.05 31.85 19.90
CA ILE A 560 -47.33 30.41 20.18
C ILE A 560 -48.85 30.09 20.14
N LYS A 561 -49.23 28.85 19.74
CA LYS A 561 -50.27 27.90 20.30
C LYS A 561 -50.75 26.91 19.20
N SER A 562 -51.20 25.68 19.43
CA SER A 562 -51.57 24.86 20.62
C SER A 562 -51.73 23.38 20.21
N ASP A 563 -51.53 22.46 21.16
CA ASP A 563 -51.74 21.01 21.05
C ASP A 563 -53.22 20.59 20.97
N GLY A 564 -53.49 19.50 20.22
CA GLY A 564 -54.71 18.68 20.29
C GLY A 564 -54.40 17.26 19.80
N PRO A 565 -54.97 16.19 20.40
CA PRO A 565 -54.54 14.82 20.14
C PRO A 565 -55.19 14.24 18.87
N ALA A 566 -54.38 13.59 18.02
CA ALA A 566 -54.85 12.96 16.79
C ALA A 566 -55.25 11.49 17.03
N ILE A 567 -56.46 11.16 16.59
CA ILE A 567 -57.03 9.80 16.53
C ILE A 567 -56.40 9.07 15.32
N ALA A 568 -55.97 7.81 15.52
CA ALA A 568 -55.39 6.97 14.47
C ALA A 568 -56.45 6.45 13.48
N ALA A 569 -56.17 6.53 12.18
CA ALA A 569 -56.94 5.92 11.10
C ALA A 569 -56.09 4.84 10.37
N PRO A 570 -56.70 3.83 9.72
CA PRO A 570 -56.01 2.64 9.23
C PRO A 570 -55.32 2.82 7.87
N ASP A 571 -54.28 2.01 7.65
CA ASP A 571 -53.38 2.01 6.48
C ASP A 571 -54.08 1.84 5.13
N MET A 572 -53.81 2.77 4.21
CA MET A 572 -54.12 2.66 2.78
C MET A 572 -52.94 2.06 2.00
N PRO A 573 -53.18 1.38 0.86
CA PRO A 573 -52.11 0.87 0.00
C PRO A 573 -51.21 1.99 -0.53
N PRO A 574 -49.91 1.71 -0.78
CA PRO A 574 -48.95 2.71 -1.23
C PRO A 574 -49.33 3.28 -2.59
N LEU A 575 -49.17 4.60 -2.74
CA LEU A 575 -49.51 5.32 -3.96
C LEU A 575 -48.59 4.92 -5.12
N PRO A 576 -49.07 4.93 -6.39
CA PRO A 576 -48.22 4.68 -7.55
C PRO A 576 -47.04 5.66 -7.64
N ALA A 577 -45.88 5.21 -8.14
CA ALA A 577 -44.67 6.04 -8.25
C ALA A 577 -44.89 7.39 -8.97
N ALA A 578 -45.75 7.40 -10.00
CA ALA A 578 -46.14 8.61 -10.74
C ALA A 578 -46.90 9.64 -9.90
N PHE A 579 -47.56 9.22 -8.81
CA PHE A 579 -48.28 10.11 -7.89
C PHE A 579 -47.31 10.86 -6.97
N HIS A 580 -46.16 10.27 -6.62
CA HIS A 580 -45.11 10.94 -5.85
C HIS A 580 -44.42 12.07 -6.64
N ASP A 581 -44.48 12.05 -7.97
CA ASP A 581 -43.85 13.07 -8.83
C ASP A 581 -44.55 14.43 -8.74
N LEU A 582 -45.86 14.45 -8.46
CA LEU A 582 -46.65 15.67 -8.24
C LEU A 582 -46.27 16.40 -6.94
N TYR A 583 -45.67 15.67 -5.98
CA TYR A 583 -45.30 16.17 -4.65
C TYR A 583 -43.79 16.15 -4.40
N ALA A 584 -42.97 15.80 -5.39
CA ALA A 584 -41.51 15.86 -5.37
C ALA A 584 -41.00 17.31 -5.43
N SER A 585 -41.59 18.19 -4.60
CA SER A 585 -41.04 19.49 -4.31
C SER A 585 -39.72 19.30 -3.56
N THR A 586 -38.76 20.19 -3.80
CA THR A 586 -37.60 20.31 -2.92
C THR A 586 -38.14 20.56 -1.53
N VAL A 587 -38.16 19.54 -0.67
CA VAL A 587 -38.42 19.80 0.74
C VAL A 587 -37.25 20.65 1.19
N ARG A 588 -37.51 21.94 1.39
CA ARG A 588 -36.52 22.78 2.02
C ARG A 588 -36.26 22.12 3.37
N TYR A 589 -35.01 21.74 3.61
CA TYR A 589 -34.59 21.20 4.91
C TYR A 589 -34.98 22.15 6.05
N SER A 590 -35.09 23.45 5.75
CA SER A 590 -35.77 24.38 6.63
C SER A 590 -36.52 25.48 5.88
N VAL A 591 -37.62 25.93 6.47
CA VAL A 591 -38.31 27.17 6.07
C VAL A 591 -37.51 28.43 6.44
N VAL A 592 -36.47 28.29 7.27
CA VAL A 592 -35.57 29.35 7.71
C VAL A 592 -34.22 29.19 7.02
N ASP A 593 -33.73 30.25 6.38
CA ASP A 593 -32.36 30.28 5.84
C ASP A 593 -31.37 30.50 7.00
N ASP A 594 -30.45 29.57 7.22
CA ASP A 594 -29.41 29.67 8.26
C ASP A 594 -28.05 29.99 7.59
N PRO A 595 -27.59 31.25 7.67
CA PRO A 595 -26.30 31.69 7.14
C PRO A 595 -25.10 30.88 7.65
N GLY A 596 -25.18 30.33 8.86
CA GLY A 596 -24.15 29.49 9.47
C GLY A 596 -23.95 28.16 8.76
N LEU A 597 -24.97 27.66 8.04
CA LEU A 597 -24.88 26.43 7.24
C LEU A 597 -24.25 26.66 5.86
N HIS A 598 -24.03 27.92 5.48
CA HIS A 598 -23.50 28.29 4.17
C HIS A 598 -21.99 28.54 4.18
N GLN A 599 -21.34 28.75 5.33
CA GLN A 599 -19.89 28.98 5.47
C GLN A 599 -19.28 29.93 4.40
N GLY A 600 -19.99 31.00 4.04
CA GLY A 600 -19.52 31.94 3.01
C GLY A 600 -19.63 31.45 1.55
N ARG A 601 -20.30 30.32 1.29
CA ARG A 601 -20.61 29.88 -0.09
C ARG A 601 -21.51 30.92 -0.78
N LYS A 602 -21.00 31.53 -1.86
CA LYS A 602 -21.87 32.00 -2.94
C LYS A 602 -22.47 30.77 -3.62
N ARG A 603 -23.78 30.80 -3.95
CA ARG A 603 -24.43 29.70 -4.69
C ARG A 603 -23.57 29.32 -5.88
N GLN A 604 -23.16 28.06 -6.01
CA GLN A 604 -22.41 27.57 -7.19
C GLN A 604 -23.16 27.88 -8.49
N ASN A 605 -24.49 27.96 -8.44
CA ASN A 605 -25.34 28.52 -9.48
C ASN A 605 -26.21 29.64 -8.89
N PRO A 606 -25.87 30.94 -9.08
CA PRO A 606 -26.84 32.01 -8.85
C PRO A 606 -28.11 31.71 -9.66
N HIS A 607 -29.29 32.10 -9.16
CA HIS A 607 -30.50 32.05 -9.98
C HIS A 607 -30.34 33.13 -11.06
N VAL A 608 -29.69 32.74 -12.17
CA VAL A 608 -29.61 33.54 -13.38
C VAL A 608 -30.89 33.23 -14.15
N PRO A 609 -31.71 34.23 -14.48
CA PRO A 609 -32.85 34.04 -15.38
C PRO A 609 -32.39 33.27 -16.62
N GLY A 610 -33.00 32.10 -16.86
CA GLY A 610 -32.59 31.22 -17.96
C GLY A 610 -31.71 30.02 -17.58
N CYS A 611 -31.33 29.83 -16.31
CA CYS A 611 -30.61 28.66 -15.81
C CYS A 611 -31.44 27.85 -14.79
N TRP A 612 -31.52 26.53 -14.97
CA TRP A 612 -32.35 25.58 -14.26
C TRP A 612 -31.47 24.61 -13.45
N PRO A 613 -31.44 24.73 -12.10
CA PRO A 613 -30.77 23.76 -11.24
C PRO A 613 -31.37 22.38 -11.44
N SER A 614 -30.55 21.39 -11.76
CA SER A 614 -31.02 20.07 -12.16
C SER A 614 -30.22 18.94 -11.51
N HIS A 615 -30.80 17.76 -11.34
CA HIS A 615 -30.15 16.58 -10.74
C HIS A 615 -30.83 15.30 -11.25
N VAL A 616 -30.02 14.30 -11.60
CA VAL A 616 -30.47 12.96 -11.99
C VAL A 616 -30.14 11.96 -10.89
N TYR A 617 -31.13 11.21 -10.42
CA TYR A 617 -30.98 10.31 -9.27
C TYR A 617 -32.00 9.15 -9.29
N VAL A 618 -31.74 8.12 -8.48
CA VAL A 618 -32.73 7.09 -8.11
C VAL A 618 -33.30 7.45 -6.75
N GLU A 619 -34.62 7.44 -6.62
CA GLU A 619 -35.31 7.81 -5.38
C GLU A 619 -35.67 6.57 -4.55
N TRP A 620 -35.51 6.65 -3.24
CA TRP A 620 -35.89 5.62 -2.28
C TRP A 620 -36.78 6.25 -1.20
N HIS A 621 -37.94 5.65 -0.96
CA HIS A 621 -38.80 5.98 0.17
C HIS A 621 -38.64 4.89 1.24
N PRO A 622 -37.90 5.13 2.33
CA PRO A 622 -37.79 4.17 3.41
C PRO A 622 -39.18 3.83 3.96
N THR A 623 -39.46 2.54 4.19
CA THR A 623 -40.66 2.15 4.94
C THR A 623 -40.60 2.72 6.35
N GLN A 624 -41.73 2.76 7.06
CA GLN A 624 -41.76 3.25 8.45
C GLN A 624 -40.72 2.53 9.33
N THR A 625 -40.63 1.20 9.25
CA THR A 625 -39.63 0.43 10.00
C THR A 625 -38.18 0.76 9.59
N GLN A 626 -37.92 0.99 8.31
CA GLN A 626 -36.59 1.39 7.82
C GLN A 626 -36.24 2.79 8.32
N HIS A 627 -37.20 3.72 8.30
CA HIS A 627 -37.04 5.09 8.81
C HIS A 627 -36.71 5.09 10.30
N GLU A 628 -37.47 4.35 11.10
CA GLU A 628 -37.23 4.18 12.54
C GLU A 628 -35.84 3.60 12.82
N THR A 629 -35.44 2.56 12.09
CA THR A 629 -34.12 1.93 12.21
C THR A 629 -32.99 2.90 11.85
N LEU A 630 -33.14 3.68 10.78
CA LEU A 630 -32.19 4.73 10.40
C LEU A 630 -32.14 5.83 11.45
N GLY A 631 -33.27 6.20 12.05
CA GLY A 631 -33.34 7.17 13.15
C GLY A 631 -32.60 6.70 14.40
N GLN A 632 -32.73 5.41 14.75
CA GLN A 632 -31.97 4.78 15.84
C GLN A 632 -30.47 4.79 15.55
N LEU A 633 -30.07 4.41 14.33
CA LEU A 633 -28.67 4.46 13.89
C LEU A 633 -28.11 5.88 14.03
N LEU A 634 -28.80 6.89 13.49
CA LEU A 634 -28.35 8.28 13.54
C LEU A 634 -28.28 8.81 14.98
N SER A 635 -29.17 8.39 15.86
CA SER A 635 -29.14 8.78 17.27
C SER A 635 -27.93 8.18 17.99
N LYS A 636 -27.57 6.92 17.68
CA LYS A 636 -26.33 6.31 18.18
C LYS A 636 -25.09 6.96 17.60
N VAL A 637 -25.10 7.30 16.31
CA VAL A 637 -24.01 8.05 15.69
C VAL A 637 -23.83 9.38 16.41
N GLU A 638 -24.89 10.14 16.66
CA GLU A 638 -24.84 11.43 17.34
C GLU A 638 -24.19 11.35 18.74
N VAL A 639 -24.48 10.28 19.50
CA VAL A 639 -23.80 10.00 20.77
C VAL A 639 -22.30 9.75 20.57
N VAL A 640 -21.94 8.98 19.54
CA VAL A 640 -20.54 8.63 19.22
C VAL A 640 -19.73 9.83 18.73
N VAL A 641 -20.30 10.73 17.93
CA VAL A 641 -19.60 11.95 17.48
C VAL A 641 -19.42 13.00 18.58
N GLY A 642 -20.23 12.93 19.64
CA GLY A 642 -20.11 13.80 20.81
C GLY A 642 -20.77 15.17 20.66
N GLN A 643 -20.94 15.87 21.79
CA GLN A 643 -21.77 17.09 21.91
C GLN A 643 -21.23 18.33 21.16
N GLY A 644 -20.02 18.26 20.58
CA GLY A 644 -19.43 19.35 19.80
C GLY A 644 -19.75 19.31 18.30
N ILE A 645 -20.39 18.24 17.81
CA ILE A 645 -20.64 18.02 16.38
C ILE A 645 -22.14 17.91 16.14
N LYS A 646 -22.70 18.91 15.43
CA LYS A 646 -24.12 18.90 15.04
C LYS A 646 -24.32 17.96 13.84
N LEU A 647 -25.16 16.94 14.00
CA LEU A 647 -25.52 16.02 12.93
C LEU A 647 -26.83 16.47 12.25
N HIS A 648 -26.74 16.85 10.98
CA HIS A 648 -27.89 17.23 10.17
C HIS A 648 -28.44 16.01 9.45
N ARG A 649 -29.65 15.56 9.84
CA ARG A 649 -30.27 14.33 9.36
C ARG A 649 -31.06 14.56 8.06
N PHE A 650 -31.11 13.56 7.18
CA PHE A 650 -31.89 13.61 5.92
C PHE A 650 -33.18 12.80 5.95
N LEU A 651 -33.56 12.26 7.11
CA LEU A 651 -34.68 11.32 7.23
C LEU A 651 -36.05 12.00 7.28
N SER A 652 -36.14 13.21 7.86
CA SER A 652 -37.40 13.91 8.07
C SER A 652 -37.25 15.41 7.82
N SER A 653 -38.35 16.05 7.41
CA SER A 653 -38.49 17.51 7.36
C SER A 653 -38.53 18.12 8.77
N ASP A 654 -38.41 19.45 8.85
CA ASP A 654 -38.64 20.22 10.09
C ASP A 654 -40.03 19.98 10.71
N LEU A 655 -41.00 19.51 9.91
CA LEU A 655 -42.36 19.17 10.37
C LEU A 655 -42.50 17.70 10.76
N GLY A 656 -41.40 16.94 10.83
CA GLY A 656 -41.39 15.52 11.21
C GLY A 656 -41.76 14.55 10.10
N VAL A 657 -42.20 15.04 8.93
CA VAL A 657 -42.60 14.19 7.78
C VAL A 657 -41.37 13.46 7.20
N PRO A 658 -41.41 12.12 7.02
CA PRO A 658 -40.35 11.37 6.36
C PRO A 658 -40.02 11.88 4.95
N LEU A 659 -38.74 11.90 4.61
CA LEU A 659 -38.23 12.39 3.32
C LEU A 659 -37.73 11.23 2.43
N PRO A 660 -37.90 11.35 1.11
CA PRO A 660 -37.22 10.45 0.19
C PRO A 660 -35.71 10.64 0.26
N LEU A 661 -34.99 9.53 0.23
CA LEU A 661 -33.55 9.46 0.07
C LEU A 661 -33.21 9.17 -1.40
N HIS A 662 -31.96 9.33 -1.80
CA HIS A 662 -31.59 9.07 -3.20
C HIS A 662 -30.16 8.59 -3.40
N ILE A 663 -29.96 7.91 -4.54
CA ILE A 663 -28.66 7.54 -5.11
C ILE A 663 -28.41 8.45 -6.31
N SER A 664 -27.34 9.25 -6.28
CA SER A 664 -27.03 10.19 -7.37
C SER A 664 -26.50 9.50 -8.61
N LEU A 665 -26.99 9.92 -9.78
CA LEU A 665 -26.49 9.54 -11.11
C LEU A 665 -25.94 10.75 -11.89
N SER A 666 -26.00 11.95 -11.32
CA SER A 666 -25.30 13.14 -11.81
C SER A 666 -24.74 13.97 -10.66
N ARG A 667 -23.79 14.85 -10.97
CA ARG A 667 -23.52 16.01 -10.11
C ARG A 667 -24.71 16.98 -10.17
N PRO A 668 -24.82 17.97 -9.26
CA PRO A 668 -25.71 19.10 -9.48
C PRO A 668 -25.41 19.76 -10.83
N LEU A 669 -26.43 19.94 -11.65
CA LEU A 669 -26.36 20.46 -13.02
C LEU A 669 -26.98 21.85 -13.09
N SER A 670 -26.56 22.64 -14.08
CA SER A 670 -27.13 23.95 -14.41
C SER A 670 -27.49 23.99 -15.89
N LEU A 671 -28.76 23.72 -16.21
CA LEU A 671 -29.24 23.64 -17.59
C LEU A 671 -29.79 24.98 -18.05
N ARG A 672 -29.45 25.43 -19.27
CA ARG A 672 -30.07 26.64 -19.84
C ARG A 672 -31.50 26.34 -20.32
N THR A 673 -32.40 27.34 -20.32
CA THR A 673 -33.79 27.19 -20.80
C THR A 673 -33.85 26.56 -22.19
N ALA A 674 -32.98 26.98 -23.11
CA ALA A 674 -32.93 26.46 -24.47
C ALA A 674 -32.59 24.95 -24.56
N ASN A 675 -31.99 24.39 -23.50
CA ASN A 675 -31.46 23.03 -23.49
C ASN A 675 -32.27 22.07 -22.61
N LYS A 676 -33.22 22.56 -21.80
CA LYS A 676 -33.88 21.75 -20.76
C LYS A 676 -34.68 20.58 -21.34
N ASP A 677 -35.44 20.84 -22.40
CA ASP A 677 -36.33 19.84 -23.00
C ASP A 677 -35.51 18.84 -23.80
N ALA A 678 -34.56 19.32 -24.61
CA ALA A 678 -33.62 18.48 -25.34
C ALA A 678 -32.78 17.59 -24.40
N PHE A 679 -32.38 18.09 -23.22
CA PHE A 679 -31.67 17.28 -22.22
C PHE A 679 -32.55 16.16 -21.68
N LEU A 680 -33.79 16.48 -21.30
CA LEU A 680 -34.74 15.50 -20.77
C LEU A 680 -35.08 14.43 -21.80
N ASP A 681 -35.30 14.81 -23.06
CA ASP A 681 -35.56 13.88 -24.16
C ASP A 681 -34.38 12.92 -24.38
N ARG A 682 -33.15 13.46 -24.42
CA ARG A 682 -31.95 12.64 -24.60
C ARG A 682 -31.65 11.75 -23.41
N LEU A 683 -31.86 12.23 -22.19
CA LEU A 683 -31.74 11.41 -20.99
C LEU A 683 -32.77 10.27 -21.04
N THR A 684 -34.02 10.57 -21.36
CA THR A 684 -35.11 9.59 -21.46
C THR A 684 -34.81 8.52 -22.51
N GLN A 685 -34.38 8.92 -23.70
CA GLN A 685 -33.97 8.00 -24.77
C GLN A 685 -32.77 7.14 -24.35
N SER A 686 -31.77 7.74 -23.69
CA SER A 686 -30.55 7.05 -23.25
C SER A 686 -30.83 6.00 -22.16
N ILE A 687 -31.73 6.30 -21.21
CA ILE A 687 -32.15 5.37 -20.16
C ILE A 687 -32.99 4.23 -20.73
N ARG A 688 -33.95 4.52 -21.63
CA ARG A 688 -34.75 3.47 -22.29
C ARG A 688 -33.88 2.55 -23.15
N ALA A 689 -32.92 3.12 -23.89
CA ALA A 689 -31.97 2.36 -24.69
C ALA A 689 -30.92 1.59 -23.87
N ALA A 690 -30.86 1.80 -22.54
CA ALA A 690 -29.93 1.08 -21.69
C ALA A 690 -30.29 -0.41 -21.55
N GLY A 691 -31.56 -0.78 -21.79
CA GLY A 691 -32.03 -2.16 -21.63
C GLY A 691 -31.93 -2.67 -20.19
N VAL A 692 -31.80 -1.77 -19.20
CA VAL A 692 -31.73 -2.13 -17.79
C VAL A 692 -33.15 -2.37 -17.30
N ALA A 693 -33.44 -3.60 -16.89
CA ALA A 693 -34.71 -3.94 -16.23
C ALA A 693 -34.71 -3.47 -14.77
N ALA A 694 -35.90 -3.35 -14.17
CA ALA A 694 -36.03 -3.05 -12.74
C ALA A 694 -35.23 -4.05 -11.88
N PHE A 695 -34.57 -3.54 -10.84
CA PHE A 695 -33.69 -4.32 -9.97
C PHE A 695 -33.70 -3.74 -8.55
N ALA A 696 -33.17 -4.49 -7.58
CA ALA A 696 -33.06 -4.02 -6.20
C ALA A 696 -31.59 -3.95 -5.76
N VAL A 697 -31.26 -2.92 -4.97
CA VAL A 697 -29.98 -2.81 -4.25
C VAL A 697 -30.22 -2.89 -2.75
N SER A 698 -29.17 -3.21 -2.00
CA SER A 698 -29.22 -3.35 -0.54
C SER A 698 -28.08 -2.57 0.10
N PRO A 699 -28.28 -1.97 1.28
CA PRO A 699 -27.19 -1.41 2.08
C PRO A 699 -26.12 -2.48 2.39
N CYS A 700 -24.86 -2.19 2.07
CA CYS A 700 -23.74 -3.11 2.27
C CYS A 700 -22.64 -2.54 3.18
N GLY A 701 -22.74 -1.28 3.58
CA GLY A 701 -21.80 -0.67 4.51
C GLY A 701 -22.18 0.75 4.90
N LEU A 702 -21.54 1.25 5.94
CA LEU A 702 -21.64 2.63 6.41
C LEU A 702 -20.26 3.30 6.23
N ALA A 703 -20.24 4.58 5.85
CA ALA A 703 -18.98 5.33 5.74
C ALA A 703 -19.22 6.84 5.91
N TRP A 704 -18.15 7.56 6.23
CA TRP A 704 -18.12 9.02 6.13
C TRP A 704 -17.49 9.43 4.80
N TYR A 705 -18.18 10.30 4.06
CA TYR A 705 -17.73 10.87 2.80
C TYR A 705 -17.52 12.37 2.93
N LYS A 706 -16.26 12.82 2.86
CA LYS A 706 -15.93 14.25 2.84
C LYS A 706 -16.18 14.82 1.46
N SER A 707 -17.01 15.86 1.38
CA SER A 707 -17.21 16.60 0.14
C SER A 707 -15.89 17.24 -0.33
N PRO A 708 -15.47 17.07 -1.59
CA PRO A 708 -14.31 17.79 -2.13
C PRO A 708 -14.52 19.30 -2.16
N ASP A 709 -15.78 19.75 -2.27
CA ASP A 709 -16.16 21.13 -2.53
C ASP A 709 -16.69 21.85 -1.26
N SER A 710 -16.57 21.23 -0.07
CA SER A 710 -16.87 21.88 1.22
C SER A 710 -16.28 21.18 2.42
N ASP A 711 -16.32 21.88 3.55
CA ASP A 711 -16.14 21.29 4.86
C ASP A 711 -17.29 20.34 5.31
N ARG A 712 -18.27 20.02 4.44
CA ARG A 712 -19.32 19.04 4.78
C ARG A 712 -18.82 17.62 4.64
N THR A 713 -19.09 16.81 5.65
CA THR A 713 -18.90 15.37 5.63
C THR A 713 -20.25 14.69 5.72
N PHE A 714 -20.56 13.83 4.77
CA PHE A 714 -21.79 13.08 4.70
C PHE A 714 -21.62 11.71 5.36
N LEU A 715 -22.57 11.30 6.18
CA LEU A 715 -22.71 9.91 6.57
C LEU A 715 -23.49 9.19 5.47
N ILE A 716 -22.87 8.18 4.87
CA ILE A 716 -23.36 7.50 3.69
C ILE A 716 -23.57 6.01 3.94
N LEU A 717 -24.66 5.47 3.41
CA LEU A 717 -24.90 4.04 3.27
C LEU A 717 -24.44 3.60 1.88
N ARG A 718 -23.40 2.76 1.82
CA ARG A 718 -22.99 2.11 0.58
C ARG A 718 -24.06 1.11 0.18
N VAL A 719 -24.38 1.06 -1.11
CA VAL A 719 -25.40 0.15 -1.65
C VAL A 719 -24.78 -0.76 -2.71
N ALA A 720 -25.20 -2.03 -2.72
CA ALA A 720 -24.82 -3.01 -3.72
C ALA A 720 -25.99 -3.93 -4.05
N VAL A 721 -26.05 -4.47 -5.26
CA VAL A 721 -26.87 -5.68 -5.52
C VAL A 721 -26.28 -6.88 -4.77
N LYS A 722 -27.07 -7.93 -4.50
CA LYS A 722 -26.66 -9.11 -3.70
C LYS A 722 -25.36 -9.79 -4.17
N THR A 723 -24.98 -9.65 -5.43
CA THR A 723 -23.74 -10.20 -6.02
C THR A 723 -22.50 -9.33 -5.79
N GLY A 724 -22.63 -8.15 -5.15
CA GLY A 724 -21.53 -7.33 -4.62
C GLY A 724 -21.05 -6.18 -5.51
N LEU A 725 -21.27 -6.22 -6.83
CA LEU A 725 -20.96 -5.13 -7.77
C LEU A 725 -22.25 -4.55 -8.33
N ASN A 726 -22.35 -3.25 -8.63
CA ASN A 726 -23.55 -2.63 -9.19
C ASN A 726 -23.51 -2.45 -10.73
N PRO A 727 -23.60 -3.50 -11.57
CA PRO A 727 -23.53 -3.33 -13.02
C PRO A 727 -24.71 -2.54 -13.58
N GLN A 728 -25.92 -2.71 -13.04
CA GLN A 728 -27.10 -1.95 -13.47
C GLN A 728 -26.96 -0.45 -13.16
N LEU A 729 -26.59 -0.07 -11.93
CA LEU A 729 -26.33 1.35 -11.61
C LEU A 729 -25.15 1.90 -12.41
N THR A 730 -24.12 1.09 -12.67
CA THR A 730 -22.97 1.51 -13.51
C THR A 730 -23.43 1.79 -14.95
N ALA A 731 -24.29 0.96 -15.52
CA ALA A 731 -24.87 1.17 -16.83
C ALA A 731 -25.74 2.44 -16.87
N LEU A 732 -26.62 2.64 -15.88
CA LEU A 732 -27.44 3.85 -15.78
C LEU A 732 -26.58 5.11 -15.62
N LEU A 733 -25.57 5.06 -14.75
CA LEU A 733 -24.61 6.15 -14.56
C LEU A 733 -23.86 6.46 -15.85
N ALA A 734 -23.41 5.47 -16.61
CA ALA A 734 -22.73 5.68 -17.89
C ALA A 734 -23.64 6.41 -18.90
N ARG A 735 -24.93 6.03 -18.95
CA ARG A 735 -25.94 6.68 -19.79
C ARG A 735 -26.23 8.12 -19.35
N CYS A 736 -26.35 8.35 -18.04
CA CYS A 736 -26.49 9.69 -17.45
C CYS A 736 -25.25 10.54 -17.75
N ASN A 737 -24.05 10.01 -17.54
CA ASN A 737 -22.78 10.69 -17.78
C ASN A 737 -22.60 11.07 -19.26
N THR A 738 -23.04 10.22 -20.19
CA THR A 738 -23.07 10.56 -21.61
C THR A 738 -24.05 11.70 -21.88
N ALA A 739 -25.28 11.62 -21.34
CA ALA A 739 -26.27 12.67 -21.51
C ALA A 739 -25.78 14.01 -20.96
N VAL A 740 -25.28 14.08 -19.71
CA VAL A 740 -24.79 15.34 -19.11
C VAL A 740 -23.60 15.93 -19.89
N SER A 741 -22.73 15.09 -20.45
CA SER A 741 -21.57 15.57 -21.23
C SER A 741 -21.95 16.24 -22.54
N LEU A 742 -22.98 15.73 -23.23
CA LEU A 742 -23.49 16.32 -24.47
C LEU A 742 -23.98 17.76 -24.26
N PHE A 743 -24.39 18.10 -23.02
CA PHE A 743 -24.84 19.43 -22.65
C PHE A 743 -23.78 20.24 -21.88
N GLY A 744 -22.51 19.84 -22.00
CA GLY A 744 -21.37 20.55 -21.41
C GLY A 744 -21.33 20.54 -19.88
N GLN A 745 -22.05 19.61 -19.23
CA GLN A 745 -22.10 19.49 -17.78
C GLN A 745 -21.06 18.46 -17.28
N PRO A 746 -20.55 18.60 -16.05
CA PRO A 746 -19.59 17.65 -15.50
C PRO A 746 -20.25 16.30 -15.22
N LYS A 747 -19.60 15.21 -15.64
CA LYS A 747 -20.00 13.84 -15.30
C LYS A 747 -19.85 13.61 -13.79
N LEU A 748 -20.63 12.69 -13.23
CA LEU A 748 -20.42 12.16 -11.88
C LEU A 748 -19.35 11.05 -11.95
N TYR A 749 -18.47 10.97 -10.93
CA TYR A 749 -17.33 10.06 -10.90
C TYR A 749 -16.33 10.25 -12.08
N GLN A 750 -15.93 11.51 -12.35
CA GLN A 750 -14.87 11.80 -13.34
C GLN A 750 -13.48 11.50 -12.80
N GLY A 751 -12.67 10.85 -13.62
CA GLY A 751 -11.31 10.42 -13.32
C GLY A 751 -10.40 11.52 -12.82
N THR A 752 -10.29 11.60 -11.50
CA THR A 752 -9.03 11.65 -10.77
C THR A 752 -9.19 10.69 -9.60
N ARG A 753 -8.38 9.62 -9.56
CA ARG A 753 -8.34 8.58 -8.52
C ARG A 753 -9.49 7.55 -8.53
N ASP A 754 -9.18 6.38 -9.10
CA ASP A 754 -9.02 5.16 -8.31
C ASP A 754 -10.29 4.40 -7.81
N GLU A 755 -11.49 4.96 -7.69
CA GLU A 755 -12.65 4.13 -7.32
C GLU A 755 -13.21 3.31 -8.51
N ALA A 756 -13.28 1.98 -8.37
CA ALA A 756 -14.10 1.17 -9.28
C ALA A 756 -15.56 1.65 -9.14
N VAL A 757 -16.07 2.33 -10.17
CA VAL A 757 -17.39 2.99 -10.18
C VAL A 757 -18.51 2.09 -9.62
N GLY A 758 -18.42 0.77 -9.86
CA GLY A 758 -19.38 -0.22 -9.37
C GLY A 758 -19.54 -0.31 -7.84
N VAL A 759 -18.59 0.21 -7.04
CA VAL A 759 -18.64 0.21 -5.56
C VAL A 759 -18.79 1.61 -4.94
N ALA A 760 -18.95 2.65 -5.76
CA ALA A 760 -19.01 4.05 -5.33
C ALA A 760 -20.43 4.55 -5.01
N PHE A 761 -21.45 3.76 -5.36
CA PHE A 761 -22.86 4.12 -5.16
C PHE A 761 -23.24 4.09 -3.68
N HIS A 762 -23.93 5.14 -3.24
CA HIS A 762 -24.32 5.31 -1.86
C HIS A 762 -25.56 6.21 -1.72
N VAL A 763 -26.20 6.13 -0.56
CA VAL A 763 -27.27 7.01 -0.11
C VAL A 763 -26.75 7.86 1.04
N SER A 764 -26.86 9.18 0.95
CA SER A 764 -26.54 10.06 2.08
C SER A 764 -27.70 10.09 3.07
N ILE A 765 -27.42 9.84 4.35
CA ILE A 765 -28.45 9.78 5.41
C ILE A 765 -28.33 10.90 6.45
N ALA A 766 -27.14 11.49 6.58
CA ALA A 766 -26.89 12.66 7.40
C ALA A 766 -25.62 13.39 6.93
N TRP A 767 -25.35 14.56 7.49
CA TRP A 767 -24.10 15.27 7.29
C TRP A 767 -23.70 16.12 8.50
N THR A 768 -22.43 16.49 8.56
CA THR A 768 -21.89 17.42 9.57
C THR A 768 -20.76 18.27 8.98
N PHE A 769 -20.31 19.28 9.73
CA PHE A 769 -19.11 20.05 9.40
C PHE A 769 -17.87 19.42 10.02
N GLY A 770 -16.74 19.50 9.33
CA GLY A 770 -15.55 18.75 9.69
C GLY A 770 -15.74 17.23 9.52
N LEU A 771 -14.64 16.49 9.53
CA LEU A 771 -14.69 15.03 9.67
C LEU A 771 -14.70 14.72 11.17
N PRO A 772 -15.60 13.86 11.67
CA PRO A 772 -15.52 13.34 13.03
C PRO A 772 -14.11 12.87 13.40
N GLY A 773 -13.78 12.90 14.70
CA GLY A 773 -12.54 12.32 15.21
C GLY A 773 -12.36 10.86 14.77
N GLU A 774 -11.12 10.39 14.70
CA GLU A 774 -10.81 9.04 14.20
C GLU A 774 -11.48 7.93 15.01
N GLU A 775 -11.48 8.07 16.33
CA GLU A 775 -12.19 7.19 17.26
C GLU A 775 -13.70 7.18 17.00
N ALA A 776 -14.32 8.37 16.93
CA ALA A 776 -15.75 8.50 16.62
C ALA A 776 -16.11 7.94 15.23
N THR A 777 -15.20 8.09 14.25
CA THR A 777 -15.37 7.52 12.90
C THR A 777 -15.36 5.99 12.97
N LEU A 778 -14.39 5.39 13.65
CA LEU A 778 -14.29 3.93 13.81
C LEU A 778 -15.48 3.35 14.58
N GLU A 779 -15.88 3.99 15.68
CA GLU A 779 -17.06 3.59 16.45
C GLU A 779 -18.34 3.71 15.63
N THR A 780 -18.48 4.76 14.82
CA THR A 780 -19.60 4.90 13.87
C THR A 780 -19.66 3.71 12.91
N LEU A 781 -18.52 3.27 12.35
CA LEU A 781 -18.47 2.12 11.44
C LEU A 781 -18.83 0.80 12.13
N LYS A 782 -18.51 0.66 13.43
CA LYS A 782 -18.87 -0.52 14.23
C LYS A 782 -20.38 -0.61 14.49
N LEU A 783 -21.08 0.52 14.56
CA LEU A 783 -22.54 0.54 14.76
C LEU A 783 -23.26 -0.30 13.69
N PHE A 784 -22.88 -0.19 12.42
CA PHE A 784 -23.50 -0.96 11.33
C PHE A 784 -23.34 -2.48 11.49
N LYS A 785 -22.40 -2.94 12.34
CA LYS A 785 -22.17 -4.35 12.68
C LYS A 785 -22.80 -4.78 14.01
N GLN A 786 -23.60 -3.93 14.65
CA GLN A 786 -24.35 -4.34 15.84
C GLN A 786 -25.58 -5.16 15.43
N LYS A 787 -25.96 -6.14 16.27
CA LYS A 787 -27.03 -7.11 15.98
C LYS A 787 -28.35 -6.44 15.57
N GLU A 788 -28.67 -5.32 16.19
CA GLU A 788 -29.87 -4.52 15.92
C GLU A 788 -29.92 -3.93 14.49
N PHE A 789 -28.78 -3.77 13.81
CA PHE A 789 -28.70 -3.23 12.45
C PHE A 789 -28.40 -4.29 11.37
N PHE A 790 -28.23 -5.57 11.74
CA PHE A 790 -27.96 -6.65 10.77
C PHE A 790 -29.04 -6.78 9.69
N GLY A 791 -30.29 -6.51 10.06
CA GLY A 791 -31.43 -6.51 9.14
C GLY A 791 -31.35 -5.43 8.05
N MET A 792 -30.51 -4.41 8.20
CA MET A 792 -30.35 -3.38 7.16
C MET A 792 -29.79 -3.93 5.85
N SER A 793 -28.96 -4.98 5.93
CA SER A 793 -28.36 -5.61 4.75
C SER A 793 -29.33 -6.45 3.92
N SER A 794 -30.49 -6.81 4.50
CA SER A 794 -31.55 -7.54 3.78
C SER A 794 -32.60 -6.62 3.15
N TRP A 795 -32.51 -5.31 3.38
CA TRP A 795 -33.43 -4.34 2.78
C TRP A 795 -33.31 -4.34 1.26
N GLN A 796 -34.46 -4.26 0.59
CA GLN A 796 -34.53 -4.09 -0.85
C GLN A 796 -34.91 -2.64 -1.15
N ILE A 797 -34.00 -1.94 -1.81
CA ILE A 797 -34.21 -0.62 -2.37
C ILE A 797 -34.50 -0.84 -3.85
N ASP A 798 -35.77 -0.80 -4.21
CA ASP A 798 -36.22 -1.04 -5.57
C ASP A 798 -35.85 0.13 -6.48
N VAL A 799 -35.24 -0.21 -7.62
CA VAL A 799 -34.86 0.71 -8.68
C VAL A 799 -35.74 0.39 -9.88
N SER A 800 -36.88 1.07 -9.96
CA SER A 800 -37.85 0.94 -11.06
C SER A 800 -37.70 2.03 -12.14
N GLY A 801 -36.91 3.07 -11.87
CA GLY A 801 -36.75 4.21 -12.75
C GLY A 801 -35.66 5.18 -12.30
N VAL A 802 -35.36 6.13 -13.17
CA VAL A 802 -34.47 7.26 -12.89
C VAL A 802 -35.31 8.53 -12.83
N LYS A 803 -35.09 9.38 -11.82
CA LYS A 803 -35.72 10.69 -11.71
C LYS A 803 -34.80 11.78 -12.24
N ALA A 804 -35.34 12.65 -13.08
CA ALA A 804 -34.69 13.85 -13.56
C ALA A 804 -35.41 15.07 -12.99
N LYS A 805 -34.74 15.80 -12.11
CA LYS A 805 -35.22 17.08 -11.60
C LYS A 805 -34.65 18.21 -12.43
N ILE A 806 -35.51 19.10 -12.94
CA ILE A 806 -35.13 20.32 -13.66
C ILE A 806 -35.93 21.49 -13.05
N GLY A 807 -35.23 22.34 -12.30
CA GLY A 807 -35.87 23.34 -11.44
C GLY A 807 -36.75 22.67 -10.38
N ASN A 808 -38.05 22.95 -10.42
CA ASN A 808 -39.04 22.37 -9.50
C ASN A 808 -39.82 21.19 -10.12
N ILE A 809 -39.57 20.87 -11.39
CA ILE A 809 -40.25 19.76 -12.07
C ILE A 809 -39.40 18.51 -11.91
N VAL A 810 -40.03 17.42 -11.47
CA VAL A 810 -39.43 16.09 -11.40
C VAL A 810 -40.11 15.20 -12.41
N THR A 811 -39.32 14.55 -13.25
CA THR A 811 -39.80 13.61 -14.26
C THR A 811 -39.27 12.23 -13.95
N HIS A 812 -40.16 11.26 -13.80
CA HIS A 812 -39.81 9.85 -13.66
C HIS A 812 -39.62 9.19 -15.04
N ILE A 813 -38.47 8.55 -15.22
CA ILE A 813 -38.10 7.83 -16.43
C ILE A 813 -38.07 6.33 -16.05
N PRO A 814 -39.13 5.55 -16.39
CA PRO A 814 -39.20 4.14 -16.02
C PRO A 814 -38.12 3.31 -16.72
N LEU A 815 -37.64 2.28 -16.03
CA LEU A 815 -36.80 1.21 -16.60
C LEU A 815 -37.64 0.22 -17.41
N ALA A 816 -36.98 -0.65 -18.18
CA ALA A 816 -37.67 -1.66 -18.98
C ALA A 816 -38.41 -2.68 -18.08
N GLU A 817 -39.65 -3.04 -18.45
CA GLU A 817 -40.39 -4.11 -17.77
C GLU A 817 -39.79 -5.49 -18.09
N HIS A 818 -39.76 -6.38 -17.10
CA HIS A 818 -39.39 -7.78 -17.32
C HIS A 818 -40.43 -8.44 -18.24
N GLY A 819 -40.12 -8.57 -19.54
CA GLY A 819 -40.94 -9.31 -20.50
C GLY A 819 -41.12 -8.68 -21.87
N ALA A 820 -40.70 -7.43 -22.10
CA ALA A 820 -40.73 -6.86 -23.45
C ALA A 820 -39.54 -7.35 -24.27
N GLN A 821 -39.72 -8.51 -24.92
CA GLN A 821 -38.91 -8.94 -26.05
C GLN A 821 -38.80 -7.76 -27.02
N ALA A 822 -37.58 -7.39 -27.40
CA ALA A 822 -37.36 -6.37 -28.41
C ALA A 822 -37.99 -6.83 -29.71
N ASP A 823 -39.11 -6.20 -30.11
CA ASP A 823 -39.60 -6.29 -31.48
C ASP A 823 -38.50 -5.71 -32.39
N VAL A 824 -37.85 -6.63 -33.08
CA VAL A 824 -36.97 -6.36 -34.20
C VAL A 824 -37.83 -5.76 -35.31
N ILE A 825 -37.95 -4.43 -35.35
CA ILE A 825 -38.38 -3.76 -36.56
C ILE A 825 -37.14 -3.57 -37.44
N SER A 826 -37.07 -4.49 -38.41
CA SER A 826 -36.32 -4.36 -39.64
C SER A 826 -36.60 -3.00 -40.28
N LEU A 827 -35.58 -2.17 -40.47
CA LEU A 827 -35.60 -1.08 -41.43
C LEU A 827 -34.36 -1.19 -42.29
N THR A 828 -34.58 -1.85 -43.41
CA THR A 828 -33.72 -1.92 -44.59
C THR A 828 -33.75 -0.56 -45.30
N LEU A 829 -32.56 -0.03 -45.60
CA LEU A 829 -32.17 0.86 -46.72
C LEU A 829 -32.99 2.14 -47.01
N ALA A 830 -32.36 3.31 -46.76
CA ALA A 830 -32.02 4.35 -47.76
C ALA A 830 -31.09 5.39 -47.13
#